data_AF-A0ABD3MCZ8-F1
#
_entry.id   AF-A0ABD3MCZ8-F1
#
_cell.length_a   1.000
_cell.length_b   1.000
_cell.length_c   1.000
_cell.angle_alpha   90.00
_cell.angle_beta   90.00
_cell.angle_gamma   90.00
#
_symmetry.space_group_name_H-M   'P 1'
#
loop_
_entity.id
_entity.type
_entity.pdbx_description
1 polymer ?
#
loop_
_entity_poly.entity_id
_entity_poly.type
_entity_poly.pdbx_seq_one_letter_code
_entity_poly.pdbx_strand_id
1 'polypeptide(L)'
;MMARTMKKGNSSIIAHKISGRRITQRNRLQLFIHNQYPHFTIIMIFSHRVTAFLIIGSLLRADAMTTLRGSTEDSTFVDQNDYVIHRRVLQESEVGMFLMKDIEYDDRVGEELLLADNNQRRRRELGQTSDRPKRTANIQLPDGTIYEVKNAQAGWASKLKSGKFNVHIPPGAVVSSDGTIDIKGKQLDATAIISGNRNGNGLFDRNLLEVDDAAITERTPEQQRNLAALQSSRALQSGTRTVLAVRILLTDGQYSYATQAGLSNDVFGNGVDTSNLKSQYAACSANKLIFDKASDRSMTSNPNDGTTAISNGVVDIKVALAVAPASDGAIRNAVTTKINSVFGVGNPNQLANHVMYCLPSGTMNGIAYAYINSWNSVYSNEWCNYVSGQMHEIGHNLGYAHSNEGGQSYADQTGMMGYSYGLDDGPTMCFNAAKSWQTQWYASKSTTVDPSASSSAQNCYEGKLYGIADFSNAASTVVLAKIDDASATDYFVTFNRQTGMNSGTQEAGNLVTITTTGNEGTSYAESSLLAKLGAGGSWSGTIDGKTMVVSVLSITTSLSPGYATVRISENGNSCTVADPIVTNAPTRLPTTPPSSSPTTGSPSSTPTTESPTSEFPTLSPTLSESPTMSQYPTEFPTVSPSTHPTMTPTMSPTRQPTNLPTPKPTTATPTRSPTRLPTPKPTKRVPTRKPTRKPTVKPTTNAAGKKRKQ
;
A
#
# COMPACT_ATOMS: atom_id res chain seq x y z
N MET A 1 29.37 21.71 64.38
CA MET A 1 30.48 22.56 64.88
C MET A 1 31.14 23.25 63.69
N MET A 2 31.52 24.52 63.86
CA MET A 2 32.37 25.44 63.05
C MET A 2 32.89 25.04 61.64
N ALA A 3 33.03 25.92 60.63
CA ALA A 3 32.59 27.32 60.40
C ALA A 3 32.94 27.82 58.95
N ARG A 4 32.26 28.90 58.47
CA ARG A 4 32.72 29.93 57.46
C ARG A 4 32.98 29.51 55.97
N THR A 5 32.85 30.35 54.91
CA THR A 5 32.00 31.55 54.60
C THR A 5 31.98 31.88 53.07
N MET A 6 30.80 32.25 52.55
CA MET A 6 30.40 33.10 51.39
C MET A 6 31.32 33.64 50.24
N LYS A 7 30.74 33.62 49.01
CA LYS A 7 30.48 34.72 48.00
C LYS A 7 31.37 35.01 46.74
N LYS A 8 30.68 34.98 45.58
CA LYS A 8 30.59 35.91 44.39
C LYS A 8 31.84 36.40 43.59
N GLY A 9 31.68 36.46 42.25
CA GLY A 9 32.47 37.28 41.29
C GLY A 9 31.88 37.24 39.86
N ASN A 10 32.04 38.29 39.03
CA ASN A 10 31.38 38.45 37.71
C ASN A 10 32.21 39.35 36.74
N SER A 11 31.92 39.33 35.42
CA SER A 11 32.18 40.38 34.39
C SER A 11 33.58 40.61 33.71
N SER A 12 33.68 40.23 32.42
CA SER A 12 33.82 41.05 31.16
C SER A 12 34.73 42.31 30.97
N ILE A 13 34.88 42.73 29.69
CA ILE A 13 35.44 43.99 29.08
C ILE A 13 37.00 43.96 28.94
N ILE A 14 37.72 44.45 27.91
CA ILE A 14 37.69 45.74 27.15
C ILE A 14 38.14 45.61 25.67
N ALA A 15 37.65 46.52 24.80
CA ALA A 15 37.94 46.63 23.36
C ALA A 15 38.90 47.80 23.01
N HIS A 16 39.44 47.84 21.78
CA HIS A 16 39.88 49.11 21.13
C HIS A 16 39.79 49.08 19.59
N LYS A 17 39.69 50.27 18.98
CA LYS A 17 39.38 50.55 17.57
C LYS A 17 40.40 51.54 17.00
N ILE A 18 41.10 51.21 15.91
CA ILE A 18 41.97 52.16 15.18
C ILE A 18 41.74 52.05 13.66
N SER A 19 41.88 53.20 12.99
CA SER A 19 41.65 53.44 11.55
C SER A 19 42.97 53.47 10.76
N GLY A 20 42.97 53.19 9.45
CA GLY A 20 44.06 53.70 8.59
C GLY A 20 44.33 53.03 7.23
N ARG A 21 43.88 53.71 6.16
CA ARG A 21 44.53 53.90 4.83
C ARG A 21 45.06 52.71 3.98
N ARG A 22 44.70 52.78 2.69
CA ARG A 22 45.40 52.16 1.54
C ARG A 22 46.88 52.57 1.49
N ILE A 23 47.80 51.64 1.18
CA ILE A 23 48.94 51.85 0.26
C ILE A 23 49.16 50.61 -0.63
N THR A 24 49.51 50.91 -1.86
CA THR A 24 49.86 50.09 -3.03
C THR A 24 51.00 49.06 -2.91
N GLN A 25 50.99 48.16 -3.90
CA GLN A 25 52.10 47.55 -4.67
C GLN A 25 52.37 46.04 -4.56
N ARG A 26 52.58 45.51 -5.78
CA ARG A 26 52.95 44.14 -6.17
C ARG A 26 54.20 43.66 -5.44
N ASN A 27 54.27 42.35 -5.15
CA ASN A 27 55.46 41.59 -5.54
C ASN A 27 55.15 40.13 -5.88
N ARG A 28 55.99 39.57 -6.76
CA ARG A 28 55.85 38.21 -7.32
C ARG A 28 56.21 37.15 -6.29
N LEU A 29 55.52 36.01 -6.30
CA LEU A 29 56.08 34.75 -5.83
C LEU A 29 56.41 33.86 -7.04
N GLN A 30 57.62 33.30 -7.05
CA GLN A 30 58.03 32.32 -8.06
C GLN A 30 57.43 30.95 -7.74
N LEU A 31 57.03 30.20 -8.76
CA LEU A 31 56.77 28.77 -8.64
C LEU A 31 57.89 28.00 -9.37
N PHE A 32 58.67 27.24 -8.61
CA PHE A 32 59.61 26.27 -9.16
C PHE A 32 58.84 25.00 -9.54
N ILE A 33 58.90 24.59 -10.80
CA ILE A 33 58.62 23.21 -11.23
C ILE A 33 59.76 22.78 -12.15
N HIS A 34 60.35 21.62 -11.87
CA HIS A 34 61.54 21.13 -12.53
C HIS A 34 61.21 19.84 -13.30
N ASN A 35 61.43 19.86 -14.63
CA ASN A 35 61.92 18.73 -15.47
C ASN A 35 61.13 17.39 -15.50
N GLN A 36 60.94 16.66 -16.62
CA GLN A 36 61.16 16.81 -18.07
C GLN A 36 59.97 16.10 -18.81
N TYR A 37 59.82 15.98 -20.13
CA TYR A 37 60.60 16.32 -21.35
C TYR A 37 59.56 16.74 -22.46
N PRO A 38 59.88 16.88 -23.77
CA PRO A 38 59.04 17.64 -24.71
C PRO A 38 58.33 16.74 -25.75
N HIS A 39 57.51 17.35 -26.62
CA HIS A 39 57.73 17.39 -28.07
C HIS A 39 56.67 18.28 -28.78
N PHE A 40 57.07 18.88 -29.90
CA PHE A 40 56.30 19.69 -30.86
C PHE A 40 55.89 21.13 -30.49
N THR A 41 56.74 22.04 -30.98
CA THR A 41 56.54 23.46 -31.27
C THR A 41 55.22 23.78 -31.97
N ILE A 42 54.48 24.77 -31.44
CA ILE A 42 53.44 25.50 -32.20
C ILE A 42 53.97 26.91 -32.50
N ILE A 43 54.03 27.26 -33.79
CA ILE A 43 54.30 28.62 -34.25
C ILE A 43 52.97 29.39 -34.19
N MET A 44 52.87 30.38 -33.30
CA MET A 44 51.75 31.33 -33.33
C MET A 44 52.03 32.46 -34.33
N ILE A 45 51.20 32.55 -35.38
CA ILE A 45 51.05 33.76 -36.19
C ILE A 45 49.71 34.39 -35.81
N PHE A 46 49.75 35.58 -35.21
CA PHE A 46 48.56 36.42 -35.05
C PHE A 46 48.28 37.17 -36.35
N SER A 47 47.04 37.11 -36.83
CA SER A 47 46.51 38.12 -37.75
C SER A 47 45.02 38.35 -37.52
N HIS A 48 44.62 39.61 -37.36
CA HIS A 48 43.23 40.02 -37.38
C HIS A 48 42.76 40.17 -38.83
N ARG A 49 41.57 39.66 -39.19
CA ARG A 49 40.45 40.49 -39.68
C ARG A 49 39.20 39.67 -40.07
N VAL A 50 38.07 40.36 -39.98
CA VAL A 50 36.72 39.94 -40.36
C VAL A 50 36.62 39.73 -41.87
N THR A 51 35.96 38.65 -42.32
CA THR A 51 35.17 38.65 -43.56
C THR A 51 34.04 37.62 -43.43
N ALA A 52 32.80 38.02 -43.74
CA ALA A 52 31.66 37.12 -43.80
C ALA A 52 31.53 36.54 -45.20
N PHE A 53 31.16 35.26 -45.31
CA PHE A 53 30.57 34.71 -46.54
C PHE A 53 29.41 33.78 -46.18
N LEU A 54 28.34 33.88 -46.97
CA LEU A 54 27.06 33.24 -46.76
C LEU A 54 26.72 32.50 -48.07
N ILE A 55 26.84 31.18 -48.08
CA ILE A 55 26.38 30.32 -49.18
C ILE A 55 25.57 29.15 -48.59
N ILE A 56 24.54 28.77 -49.34
CA ILE A 56 23.34 28.07 -48.86
C ILE A 56 23.43 26.56 -49.09
N GLY A 57 23.04 25.79 -48.06
CA GLY A 57 22.11 24.68 -48.19
C GLY A 57 22.59 23.34 -48.77
N SER A 58 22.60 22.31 -47.93
CA SER A 58 22.00 21.00 -48.24
C SER A 58 21.61 20.31 -46.93
N LEU A 59 20.35 19.84 -46.86
CA LEU A 59 19.79 19.18 -45.68
C LEU A 59 20.36 17.76 -45.53
N LEU A 60 20.62 17.32 -44.28
CA LEU A 60 20.05 16.10 -43.67
C LEU A 60 20.83 15.66 -42.42
N ARG A 61 20.38 16.10 -41.25
CA ARG A 61 20.02 15.22 -40.11
C ARG A 61 19.46 16.05 -38.97
N ALA A 62 18.24 15.71 -38.56
CA ALA A 62 17.70 16.10 -37.27
C ALA A 62 18.25 15.18 -36.16
N ASP A 63 17.91 15.55 -34.93
CA ASP A 63 18.06 14.82 -33.67
C ASP A 63 19.44 14.84 -32.97
N ALA A 64 19.34 14.93 -31.63
CA ALA A 64 20.43 14.98 -30.64
C ALA A 64 21.24 16.29 -30.46
N MET A 65 20.58 17.44 -30.36
CA MET A 65 21.11 18.57 -29.55
C MET A 65 20.00 19.29 -28.75
N THR A 66 19.56 18.64 -27.68
CA THR A 66 18.70 19.28 -26.67
C THR A 66 19.57 19.81 -25.53
N THR A 67 19.86 21.11 -25.58
CA THR A 67 20.09 21.95 -24.39
C THR A 67 21.34 21.69 -23.53
N LEU A 68 22.53 21.86 -24.11
CA LEU A 68 23.69 22.35 -23.36
C LEU A 68 23.51 23.85 -23.06
N ARG A 69 22.66 24.18 -22.06
CA ARG A 69 22.55 25.55 -21.53
C ARG A 69 23.64 25.78 -20.49
N GLY A 70 24.43 26.83 -20.69
CA GLY A 70 25.67 27.07 -19.95
C GLY A 70 25.48 27.21 -18.43
N SER A 71 26.22 26.39 -17.68
CA SER A 71 26.32 26.47 -16.24
C SER A 71 27.40 27.49 -15.83
N THR A 72 27.00 28.59 -15.21
CA THR A 72 27.93 29.51 -14.52
C THR A 72 27.44 29.81 -13.11
N GLU A 73 27.35 28.75 -12.30
CA GLU A 73 27.61 28.71 -10.85
C GLU A 73 27.35 27.27 -10.34
N ASP A 74 28.11 26.31 -10.87
CA ASP A 74 28.15 24.94 -10.32
C ASP A 74 29.09 24.97 -9.10
N SER A 75 28.54 25.43 -7.97
CA SER A 75 29.31 25.62 -6.74
C SER A 75 29.51 24.27 -6.04
N THR A 76 30.68 23.68 -6.22
CA THR A 76 31.13 22.53 -5.42
C THR A 76 31.31 22.97 -3.96
N PHE A 77 30.29 22.76 -3.13
CA PHE A 77 30.40 23.00 -1.70
C PHE A 77 30.80 21.69 -1.02
N VAL A 78 31.89 21.75 -0.26
CA VAL A 78 32.36 20.67 0.58
C VAL A 78 31.61 20.79 1.91
N ASP A 79 30.78 19.81 2.24
CA ASP A 79 30.11 19.76 3.55
C ASP A 79 31.14 19.55 4.69
N GLN A 80 30.72 19.72 5.95
CA GLN A 80 31.55 19.54 7.14
C GLN A 80 32.21 18.14 7.27
N ASN A 81 31.82 17.20 6.39
CA ASN A 81 32.31 15.82 6.31
C ASN A 81 33.15 15.52 5.04
N ASP A 82 33.69 16.55 4.38
CA ASP A 82 34.55 16.45 3.18
C ASP A 82 33.87 15.87 1.91
N TYR A 83 32.53 15.85 1.88
CA TYR A 83 31.73 15.35 0.76
C TYR A 83 31.33 16.48 -0.21
N VAL A 84 31.51 16.27 -1.51
CA VAL A 84 31.16 17.23 -2.56
C VAL A 84 29.67 17.13 -2.89
N ILE A 85 28.87 18.07 -2.39
CA ILE A 85 27.48 18.24 -2.82
C ILE A 85 27.47 19.18 -4.03
N HIS A 86 27.10 18.65 -5.20
CA HIS A 86 26.89 19.47 -6.39
C HIS A 86 25.56 20.21 -6.26
N ARG A 87 25.57 21.51 -6.58
CA ARG A 87 24.42 22.40 -6.42
C ARG A 87 24.21 23.25 -7.67
N ARG A 88 23.05 23.06 -8.32
CA ARG A 88 22.62 23.81 -9.50
C ARG A 88 21.58 24.86 -9.11
N VAL A 89 21.87 26.12 -9.36
CA VAL A 89 20.88 27.20 -9.27
C VAL A 89 20.02 27.21 -10.55
N LEU A 90 18.70 27.08 -10.42
CA LEU A 90 17.78 27.14 -11.56
C LEU A 90 17.78 28.54 -12.18
N GLN A 91 18.02 28.63 -13.50
CA GLN A 91 18.04 29.90 -14.24
C GLN A 91 16.65 30.29 -14.77
N GLU A 92 15.78 29.30 -14.99
CA GLU A 92 14.40 29.46 -15.43
C GLU A 92 13.47 28.66 -14.50
N SER A 93 12.15 28.82 -14.67
CA SER A 93 11.18 28.00 -13.94
C SER A 93 11.17 26.57 -14.45
N GLU A 94 11.09 25.62 -13.53
CA GLU A 94 10.79 24.21 -13.83
C GLU A 94 9.41 23.85 -13.28
N VAL A 95 8.73 22.86 -13.87
CA VAL A 95 7.44 22.35 -13.39
C VAL A 95 7.60 20.89 -13.03
N GLY A 96 7.19 20.52 -11.82
CA GLY A 96 7.19 19.14 -11.34
C GLY A 96 5.89 18.77 -10.63
N MET A 97 5.64 17.49 -10.45
CA MET A 97 4.46 16.98 -9.75
C MET A 97 4.68 16.99 -8.24
N PHE A 98 3.71 17.53 -7.48
CA PHE A 98 3.71 17.45 -6.02
C PHE A 98 3.56 16.01 -5.55
N LEU A 99 4.47 15.58 -4.68
CA LEU A 99 4.43 14.30 -4.00
C LEU A 99 4.57 14.47 -2.48
N MET A 100 3.88 13.62 -1.73
CA MET A 100 4.06 13.46 -0.29
C MET A 100 4.71 12.10 -0.04
N LYS A 101 5.83 12.10 0.68
CA LYS A 101 6.51 10.88 1.17
C LYS A 101 5.94 10.57 2.55
N ASP A 102 5.33 9.40 2.75
CA ASP A 102 5.02 8.87 4.08
C ASP A 102 6.19 7.97 4.51
N ILE A 103 6.66 8.10 5.74
CA ILE A 103 7.86 7.41 6.24
C ILE A 103 7.46 6.46 7.35
N GLU A 104 7.81 5.18 7.21
CA GLU A 104 7.61 4.19 8.25
C GLU A 104 8.71 4.27 9.31
N TYR A 105 8.32 4.64 10.53
CA TYR A 105 9.19 4.61 11.70
C TYR A 105 8.86 3.40 12.56
N ASP A 106 9.84 2.51 12.71
CA ASP A 106 9.83 1.54 13.79
C ASP A 106 10.27 2.25 15.08
N ASP A 107 9.28 2.65 15.89
CA ASP A 107 9.50 3.23 17.23
C ASP A 107 10.04 2.19 18.25
N ARG A 108 10.33 0.94 17.82
CA ARG A 108 10.69 -0.21 18.66
C ARG A 108 12.01 -0.91 18.28
N VAL A 109 12.85 -0.37 17.38
CA VAL A 109 14.23 -0.90 17.09
C VAL A 109 15.17 -0.85 18.32
N GLY A 110 14.69 -0.46 19.51
CA GLY A 110 15.37 -0.65 20.78
C GLY A 110 15.05 -1.95 21.53
N GLU A 111 14.03 -2.73 21.12
CA GLU A 111 13.51 -3.87 21.92
C GLU A 111 14.07 -5.25 21.54
N GLU A 112 14.57 -5.48 20.32
CA GLU A 112 14.80 -6.86 19.83
C GLU A 112 16.03 -7.58 20.41
N LEU A 113 16.86 -6.89 21.21
CA LEU A 113 18.06 -7.48 21.82
C LEU A 113 17.86 -7.97 23.28
N LEU A 114 16.65 -7.92 23.83
CA LEU A 114 16.37 -8.26 25.24
C LEU A 114 15.10 -9.11 25.48
N LEU A 115 14.90 -10.18 24.69
CA LEU A 115 13.97 -11.26 25.05
C LEU A 115 14.55 -12.21 26.12
N ALA A 116 14.92 -11.63 27.27
CA ALA A 116 15.24 -12.36 28.50
C ALA A 116 15.16 -11.45 29.75
N ASP A 117 13.94 -11.20 30.24
CA ASP A 117 13.51 -11.31 31.66
C ASP A 117 12.23 -10.51 31.95
N ASN A 118 11.36 -11.03 32.82
CA ASN A 118 10.06 -10.47 33.15
C ASN A 118 10.16 -9.35 34.20
N ASN A 119 10.11 -8.07 33.81
CA ASN A 119 9.80 -7.00 34.77
C ASN A 119 9.09 -5.77 34.16
N GLN A 120 7.78 -5.67 34.42
CA GLN A 120 6.86 -4.70 33.81
C GLN A 120 7.00 -3.24 34.31
N ARG A 121 8.03 -2.90 35.10
CA ARG A 121 8.11 -1.66 35.90
C ARG A 121 9.14 -0.59 35.45
N ARG A 122 9.82 -0.75 34.30
CA ARG A 122 10.68 0.31 33.70
C ARG A 122 10.10 1.02 32.47
N ARG A 123 8.83 0.76 32.11
CA ARG A 123 8.18 1.26 30.87
C ARG A 123 7.72 2.74 30.90
N ARG A 124 8.37 3.66 31.63
CA ARG A 124 7.90 5.06 31.76
C ARG A 124 8.96 6.17 31.72
N GLU A 125 10.25 5.88 31.58
CA GLU A 125 11.32 6.90 31.70
C GLU A 125 12.34 6.94 30.56
N LEU A 126 12.09 6.25 29.44
CA LEU A 126 12.79 6.47 28.17
C LEU A 126 11.82 7.11 27.18
N GLY A 127 11.61 8.41 27.35
CA GLY A 127 10.66 9.18 26.57
C GLY A 127 11.21 9.65 25.22
N GLN A 128 10.29 9.80 24.27
CA GLN A 128 10.19 10.95 23.36
C GLN A 128 11.53 11.53 22.85
N THR A 129 12.20 10.84 21.93
CA THR A 129 13.23 11.46 21.08
C THR A 129 12.58 12.13 19.86
N SER A 130 12.17 13.38 20.06
CA SER A 130 12.17 14.47 19.07
C SER A 130 11.97 14.14 17.57
N ASP A 131 10.75 14.39 17.11
CA ASP A 131 10.50 15.43 16.09
C ASP A 131 11.14 15.24 14.69
N ARG A 132 11.07 14.02 14.14
CA ARG A 132 11.13 13.82 12.69
C ARG A 132 9.72 13.86 12.09
N PRO A 133 9.48 14.65 11.03
CA PRO A 133 8.16 14.69 10.40
C PRO A 133 7.90 13.38 9.66
N LYS A 134 6.86 12.64 10.08
CA LYS A 134 6.40 11.40 9.41
C LYS A 134 6.11 11.57 7.92
N ARG A 135 5.90 12.82 7.47
CA ARG A 135 5.67 13.19 6.08
C ARG A 135 6.58 14.31 5.61
N THR A 136 7.14 14.17 4.42
CA THR A 136 7.86 15.28 3.75
C THR A 136 7.20 15.68 2.44
N ALA A 137 7.30 16.97 2.12
CA ALA A 137 6.80 17.55 0.89
C ALA A 137 7.89 17.46 -0.19
N ASN A 138 7.55 16.86 -1.33
CA ASN A 138 8.49 16.52 -2.39
C ASN A 138 7.96 16.98 -3.75
N ILE A 139 8.86 17.13 -4.72
CA ILE A 139 8.50 17.40 -6.11
C ILE A 139 9.20 16.38 -7.01
N GLN A 140 8.43 15.74 -7.90
CA GLN A 140 8.96 14.91 -8.97
C GLN A 140 9.12 15.73 -10.25
N LEU A 141 10.32 15.75 -10.82
CA LEU A 141 10.57 16.36 -12.12
C LEU A 141 10.13 15.44 -13.27
N PRO A 142 10.01 15.94 -14.52
CA PRO A 142 9.56 15.13 -15.66
C PRO A 142 10.42 13.89 -15.97
N ASP A 143 11.68 13.90 -15.55
CA ASP A 143 12.61 12.76 -15.65
C ASP A 143 12.40 11.68 -14.56
N GLY A 144 11.38 11.84 -13.71
CA GLY A 144 11.09 10.93 -12.61
C GLY A 144 11.96 11.12 -11.37
N THR A 145 13.01 11.94 -11.40
CA THR A 145 13.76 12.27 -10.19
C THR A 145 12.86 12.99 -9.19
N ILE A 146 13.04 12.71 -7.90
CA ILE A 146 12.21 13.27 -6.83
C ILE A 146 13.11 13.99 -5.84
N TYR A 147 12.69 15.17 -5.42
CA TYR A 147 13.45 16.01 -4.50
C TYR A 147 12.61 16.40 -3.29
N GLU A 148 13.23 16.37 -2.11
CA GLU A 148 12.62 16.91 -0.90
C GLU A 148 12.72 18.44 -0.89
N VAL A 149 11.60 19.12 -0.64
CA VAL A 149 11.53 20.58 -0.66
C VAL A 149 12.00 21.16 0.68
N LYS A 150 13.02 22.02 0.64
CA LYS A 150 13.59 22.72 1.81
C LYS A 150 13.32 24.23 1.72
N ASN A 151 13.21 24.88 2.88
CA ASN A 151 13.04 26.33 3.05
C ASN A 151 11.92 26.97 2.20
N ALA A 152 10.82 26.25 1.94
CA ALA A 152 9.60 26.83 1.40
C ALA A 152 8.76 27.48 2.53
N GLN A 153 7.82 28.36 2.18
CA GLN A 153 6.95 29.01 3.16
C GLN A 153 6.15 27.97 3.99
N ALA A 154 6.01 28.22 5.30
CA ALA A 154 5.25 27.34 6.19
C ALA A 154 3.83 27.11 5.66
N GLY A 155 3.41 25.84 5.61
CA GLY A 155 2.08 25.44 5.14
C GLY A 155 1.87 25.43 3.62
N TRP A 156 2.89 25.70 2.78
CA TRP A 156 2.74 25.76 1.31
C TRP A 156 2.05 24.52 0.70
N ALA A 157 2.37 23.33 1.22
CA ALA A 157 1.84 22.06 0.74
C ALA A 157 0.46 21.68 1.33
N SER A 158 -0.06 22.42 2.30
CA SER A 158 -1.21 22.01 3.16
C SER A 158 -2.51 21.69 2.41
N LYS A 159 -2.69 22.26 1.21
CA LYS A 159 -3.88 22.03 0.36
C LYS A 159 -3.58 21.16 -0.87
N LEU A 160 -2.33 20.73 -1.05
CA LEU A 160 -1.91 19.98 -2.24
C LEU A 160 -2.13 18.48 -2.00
N LYS A 161 -2.75 17.81 -2.98
CA LYS A 161 -2.92 16.35 -2.96
C LYS A 161 -1.79 15.71 -3.75
N SER A 162 -1.06 14.79 -3.11
CA SER A 162 0.02 14.03 -3.75
C SER A 162 -0.46 13.38 -5.05
N GLY A 163 0.34 13.50 -6.12
CA GLY A 163 0.03 12.96 -7.45
C GLY A 163 -1.07 13.70 -8.23
N LYS A 164 -1.59 14.83 -7.73
CA LYS A 164 -2.72 15.57 -8.33
C LYS A 164 -2.46 17.05 -8.60
N PHE A 165 -1.25 17.56 -8.34
CA PHE A 165 -0.89 18.97 -8.54
C PHE A 165 0.47 19.11 -9.22
N ASN A 166 0.58 20.05 -10.16
CA ASN A 166 1.83 20.53 -10.74
C ASN A 166 2.30 21.76 -9.95
N VAL A 167 3.54 21.78 -9.50
CA VAL A 167 4.19 22.86 -8.76
C VAL A 167 5.16 23.59 -9.67
N HIS A 168 5.03 24.91 -9.73
CA HIS A 168 5.97 25.79 -10.43
C HIS A 168 7.13 26.13 -9.50
N ILE A 169 8.32 25.63 -9.83
CA ILE A 169 9.57 25.92 -9.13
C ILE A 169 10.12 27.25 -9.70
N PRO A 170 10.36 28.29 -8.87
CA PRO A 170 10.84 29.58 -9.37
C PRO A 170 12.34 29.56 -9.70
N PRO A 171 12.81 30.45 -10.60
CA PRO A 171 14.25 30.66 -10.82
C PRO A 171 14.94 31.03 -9.51
N GLY A 172 16.19 30.63 -9.34
CA GLY A 172 16.98 30.83 -8.13
C GLY A 172 16.71 29.84 -7.00
N ALA A 173 15.84 28.84 -7.19
CA ALA A 173 15.85 27.63 -6.36
C ALA A 173 17.15 26.84 -6.60
N VAL A 174 17.62 26.12 -5.59
CA VAL A 174 18.88 25.36 -5.65
C VAL A 174 18.60 23.87 -5.58
N VAL A 175 18.86 23.17 -6.68
CA VAL A 175 18.78 21.71 -6.79
C VAL A 175 20.11 21.11 -6.34
N SER A 176 20.08 20.19 -5.40
CA SER A 176 21.27 19.58 -4.80
C SER A 176 21.37 18.08 -5.12
N SER A 177 22.60 17.57 -5.28
CA SER A 177 22.86 16.15 -5.52
C SER A 177 22.53 15.23 -4.32
N ASP A 178 22.27 15.82 -3.15
CA ASP A 178 21.76 15.14 -1.94
C ASP A 178 20.25 14.78 -2.02
N GLY A 179 19.58 15.08 -3.13
CA GLY A 179 18.15 14.82 -3.32
C GLY A 179 17.23 15.90 -2.73
N THR A 180 17.75 17.10 -2.46
CA THR A 180 16.94 18.25 -2.00
C THR A 180 16.80 19.36 -3.05
N ILE A 181 15.70 20.13 -2.95
CA ILE A 181 15.55 21.43 -3.62
C ILE A 181 15.31 22.49 -2.54
N ASP A 182 16.22 23.46 -2.44
CA ASP A 182 16.11 24.61 -1.54
C ASP A 182 15.43 25.78 -2.26
N ILE A 183 14.25 26.15 -1.79
CA ILE A 183 13.38 27.20 -2.37
C ILE A 183 13.78 28.61 -1.91
N LYS A 184 14.74 28.75 -0.97
CA LYS A 184 15.26 30.03 -0.48
C LYS A 184 14.17 31.00 0.02
N GLY A 185 13.12 30.47 0.67
CA GLY A 185 12.02 31.25 1.22
C GLY A 185 11.01 31.78 0.19
N LYS A 186 11.16 31.44 -1.10
CA LYS A 186 10.22 31.86 -2.15
C LYS A 186 8.88 31.15 -2.02
N GLN A 187 7.83 31.74 -2.57
CA GLN A 187 6.54 31.06 -2.71
C GLN A 187 6.60 30.02 -3.84
N LEU A 188 5.88 28.93 -3.64
CA LEU A 188 5.60 27.91 -4.65
C LEU A 188 4.13 28.07 -5.06
N ASP A 189 3.89 28.19 -6.37
CA ASP A 189 2.55 28.13 -6.94
C ASP A 189 2.25 26.71 -7.44
N ALA A 190 0.99 26.28 -7.31
CA ALA A 190 0.58 24.92 -7.63
C ALA A 190 -0.79 24.87 -8.32
N THR A 191 -0.85 24.17 -9.44
CA THR A 191 -2.04 24.02 -10.28
C THR A 191 -2.55 22.59 -10.23
N ALA A 192 -3.87 22.40 -10.11
CA ALA A 192 -4.46 21.07 -10.07
C ALA A 192 -4.36 20.38 -11.45
N ILE A 193 -3.97 19.11 -11.46
CA ILE A 193 -3.99 18.26 -12.65
C ILE A 193 -5.44 17.83 -12.88
N ILE A 194 -6.16 18.56 -13.74
CA ILE A 194 -7.56 18.27 -14.06
C ILE A 194 -7.60 17.02 -14.95
N SER A 195 -7.91 15.87 -14.36
CA SER A 195 -8.25 14.64 -15.10
C SER A 195 -9.65 14.77 -15.71
N GLY A 196 -9.75 15.54 -16.79
CA GLY A 196 -11.01 15.84 -17.47
C GLY A 196 -10.78 16.69 -18.71
N ASN A 197 -10.61 16.04 -19.85
CA ASN A 197 -10.44 16.71 -21.14
C ASN A 197 -11.72 17.52 -21.48
N ARG A 198 -11.65 18.84 -21.37
CA ARG A 198 -12.60 19.74 -22.04
C ARG A 198 -11.94 20.27 -23.32
N ASN A 199 -12.57 19.96 -24.45
CA ASN A 199 -12.32 20.43 -25.81
C ASN A 199 -11.34 19.59 -26.65
N GLY A 200 -11.91 18.75 -27.52
CA GLY A 200 -11.20 18.07 -28.60
C GLY A 200 -12.04 16.93 -29.17
N ASN A 201 -12.63 17.12 -30.36
CA ASN A 201 -13.41 16.08 -31.03
C ASN A 201 -12.54 14.85 -31.33
N GLY A 202 -12.93 13.70 -30.79
CA GLY A 202 -12.33 12.39 -31.09
C GLY A 202 -13.32 11.29 -30.74
N LEU A 203 -13.72 10.51 -31.73
CA LEU A 203 -14.50 9.28 -31.54
C LEU A 203 -13.68 8.21 -30.80
N PHE A 204 -14.36 7.10 -30.46
CA PHE A 204 -13.87 5.87 -29.82
C PHE A 204 -13.78 5.88 -28.28
N ASP A 205 -14.17 4.81 -27.59
CA ASP A 205 -15.39 4.01 -27.78
C ASP A 205 -15.87 3.55 -26.40
N ARG A 206 -17.17 3.35 -26.22
CA ARG A 206 -17.75 2.92 -24.95
C ARG A 206 -17.60 1.41 -24.80
N ASN A 207 -17.07 0.95 -23.65
CA ASN A 207 -17.54 -0.29 -23.00
C ASN A 207 -16.89 -0.47 -21.61
N LEU A 208 -17.53 0.12 -20.60
CA LEU A 208 -17.42 -0.35 -19.21
C LEU A 208 -18.83 -0.37 -18.61
N LEU A 209 -19.49 -1.51 -18.84
CA LEU A 209 -20.70 -2.04 -18.19
C LEU A 209 -21.64 -1.02 -17.53
N GLU A 210 -22.75 -0.77 -18.23
CA GLU A 210 -23.95 -0.20 -17.63
C GLU A 210 -24.41 -1.09 -16.47
N VAL A 211 -24.52 -0.50 -15.28
CA VAL A 211 -25.48 -0.93 -14.26
C VAL A 211 -26.63 0.06 -14.37
N ASP A 212 -27.85 -0.46 -14.35
CA ASP A 212 -29.08 0.25 -14.68
C ASP A 212 -29.37 1.40 -13.68
N ASP A 213 -28.96 2.63 -14.03
CA ASP A 213 -29.01 3.82 -13.17
C ASP A 213 -30.43 4.47 -13.15
N ALA A 214 -31.46 3.75 -13.64
CA ALA A 214 -32.83 4.25 -13.86
C ALA A 214 -33.69 4.44 -12.59
N ALA A 215 -33.10 4.43 -11.39
CA ALA A 215 -33.82 4.48 -10.12
C ALA A 215 -33.21 5.39 -9.03
N ILE A 216 -32.43 6.42 -9.39
CA ILE A 216 -32.00 7.47 -8.44
C ILE A 216 -32.26 8.87 -9.02
N THR A 217 -33.34 9.50 -8.56
CA THR A 217 -33.62 10.92 -8.81
C THR A 217 -32.79 11.80 -7.88
N GLU A 218 -31.85 12.55 -8.46
CA GLU A 218 -30.92 13.50 -7.82
C GLU A 218 -29.97 12.93 -6.75
N ARG A 219 -28.67 12.88 -7.09
CA ARG A 219 -27.59 12.63 -6.13
C ARG A 219 -27.36 13.87 -5.28
N THR A 220 -27.20 13.71 -3.96
CA THR A 220 -26.85 14.83 -3.08
C THR A 220 -25.49 15.43 -3.46
N PRO A 221 -25.19 16.69 -3.09
CA PRO A 221 -23.86 17.28 -3.29
C PRO A 221 -22.74 16.45 -2.62
N GLU A 222 -23.06 15.72 -1.55
CA GLU A 222 -22.22 14.70 -0.89
C GLU A 222 -21.89 13.56 -1.85
N GLN A 223 -22.92 12.86 -2.34
CA GLN A 223 -22.81 11.72 -3.24
C GLN A 223 -22.08 12.08 -4.54
N GLN A 224 -22.25 13.32 -5.03
CA GLN A 224 -21.54 13.82 -6.20
C GLN A 224 -20.05 14.11 -5.93
N ARG A 225 -19.69 14.66 -4.76
CA ARG A 225 -18.28 14.79 -4.33
C ARG A 225 -17.65 13.41 -4.16
N ASN A 226 -18.37 12.49 -3.52
CA ASN A 226 -17.93 11.14 -3.25
C ASN A 226 -17.69 10.39 -4.56
N LEU A 227 -18.62 10.45 -5.52
CA LEU A 227 -18.43 9.87 -6.85
C LEU A 227 -17.19 10.41 -7.58
N ALA A 228 -16.92 11.71 -7.51
CA ALA A 228 -15.74 12.30 -8.13
C ALA A 228 -14.42 11.86 -7.44
N ALA A 229 -14.41 11.79 -6.10
CA ALA A 229 -13.28 11.26 -5.34
C ALA A 229 -13.03 9.78 -5.70
N LEU A 230 -14.09 8.96 -5.65
CA LEU A 230 -14.10 7.53 -5.98
C LEU A 230 -13.59 7.26 -7.40
N GLN A 231 -14.04 8.01 -8.41
CA GLN A 231 -13.55 7.85 -9.79
C GLN A 231 -12.03 8.13 -9.90
N SER A 232 -11.50 9.05 -9.08
CA SER A 232 -10.08 9.44 -9.13
C SER A 232 -9.12 8.50 -8.37
N SER A 233 -9.64 7.65 -7.47
CA SER A 233 -8.90 6.65 -6.68
C SER A 233 -9.06 5.23 -7.23
N ARG A 234 -10.28 4.84 -7.64
CA ARG A 234 -10.60 3.53 -8.26
C ARG A 234 -9.68 3.17 -9.43
N ALA A 235 -9.22 4.17 -10.18
CA ALA A 235 -8.28 3.97 -11.28
C ALA A 235 -7.04 3.20 -10.82
N LEU A 236 -6.35 3.63 -9.74
CA LEU A 236 -5.14 2.95 -9.26
C LEU A 236 -5.45 1.60 -8.62
N GLN A 237 -6.56 1.52 -7.90
CA GLN A 237 -6.94 0.38 -7.04
C GLN A 237 -7.66 -0.75 -7.81
N SER A 238 -7.61 -0.78 -9.14
CA SER A 238 -8.23 -1.83 -9.95
C SER A 238 -7.47 -2.15 -11.24
N GLY A 239 -7.80 -3.30 -11.84
CA GLY A 239 -7.18 -3.83 -13.04
C GLY A 239 -5.86 -4.57 -12.77
N THR A 240 -5.12 -4.87 -13.82
CA THR A 240 -3.75 -5.37 -13.72
C THR A 240 -2.77 -4.20 -13.65
N ARG A 241 -1.86 -4.23 -12.67
CA ARG A 241 -0.81 -3.25 -12.44
C ARG A 241 0.54 -3.95 -12.48
N THR A 242 1.52 -3.38 -13.17
CA THR A 242 2.88 -3.94 -13.23
C THR A 242 3.76 -3.41 -12.11
N VAL A 243 4.63 -4.27 -11.56
CA VAL A 243 5.63 -3.93 -10.53
C VAL A 243 7.03 -4.29 -11.02
N LEU A 244 7.99 -3.38 -10.82
CA LEU A 244 9.42 -3.61 -11.02
C LEU A 244 10.15 -3.50 -9.67
N ALA A 245 10.80 -4.57 -9.22
CA ALA A 245 11.65 -4.53 -8.04
C ALA A 245 13.12 -4.27 -8.42
N VAL A 246 13.73 -3.28 -7.80
CA VAL A 246 15.07 -2.78 -8.11
C VAL A 246 16.00 -3.09 -6.95
N ARG A 247 16.91 -4.04 -7.14
CA ARG A 247 18.00 -4.34 -6.20
C ARG A 247 19.10 -3.31 -6.42
N ILE A 248 19.44 -2.54 -5.38
CA ILE A 248 20.40 -1.43 -5.51
C ILE A 248 21.79 -1.87 -5.03
N LEU A 249 22.80 -1.61 -5.87
CA LEU A 249 24.20 -1.92 -5.61
C LEU A 249 24.99 -0.61 -5.51
N LEU A 250 25.67 -0.43 -4.38
CA LEU A 250 26.53 0.72 -4.04
C LEU A 250 28.00 0.29 -4.08
N THR A 251 28.95 1.21 -3.92
CA THR A 251 30.39 0.92 -4.01
C THR A 251 30.91 0.06 -2.86
N ASP A 252 30.34 0.23 -1.67
CA ASP A 252 30.74 -0.39 -0.40
C ASP A 252 29.60 -1.20 0.27
N GLY A 253 28.42 -1.27 -0.37
CA GLY A 253 27.28 -2.03 0.10
C GLY A 253 26.37 -2.47 -1.05
N GLN A 254 25.47 -3.42 -0.80
CA GLN A 254 24.48 -3.85 -1.79
C GLN A 254 23.25 -4.41 -1.08
N TYR A 255 22.09 -4.35 -1.73
CA TYR A 255 20.96 -5.19 -1.33
C TYR A 255 21.40 -6.66 -1.39
N SER A 256 21.40 -7.33 -0.24
CA SER A 256 22.02 -8.66 -0.09
C SER A 256 21.08 -9.72 0.48
N TYR A 257 19.83 -9.38 0.78
CA TYR A 257 18.88 -10.32 1.39
C TYR A 257 18.50 -11.47 0.44
N ALA A 258 18.04 -11.13 -0.77
CA ALA A 258 17.71 -12.12 -1.79
C ALA A 258 18.49 -11.93 -3.11
N THR A 259 18.47 -12.98 -3.94
CA THR A 259 18.87 -12.92 -5.35
C THR A 259 17.75 -12.30 -6.19
N GLN A 260 17.99 -12.02 -7.48
CA GLN A 260 16.90 -11.61 -8.39
C GLN A 260 15.74 -12.62 -8.43
N ALA A 261 16.05 -13.92 -8.43
CA ALA A 261 15.05 -14.98 -8.45
C ALA A 261 14.29 -15.10 -7.11
N GLY A 262 14.98 -14.89 -5.99
CA GLY A 262 14.36 -14.81 -4.65
C GLY A 262 13.39 -13.63 -4.58
N LEU A 263 13.87 -12.39 -4.76
CA LEU A 263 12.99 -11.21 -4.71
C LEU A 263 11.83 -11.28 -5.73
N SER A 264 12.03 -11.90 -6.90
CA SER A 264 10.94 -12.15 -7.85
C SER A 264 9.88 -13.12 -7.29
N ASN A 265 10.31 -14.17 -6.58
CA ASN A 265 9.44 -15.08 -5.86
C ASN A 265 8.68 -14.33 -4.74
N ASP A 266 9.37 -13.54 -3.93
CA ASP A 266 8.79 -12.93 -2.73
C ASP A 266 7.81 -11.78 -3.08
N VAL A 267 7.84 -11.25 -4.31
CA VAL A 267 6.89 -10.25 -4.83
C VAL A 267 5.78 -10.89 -5.69
N PHE A 268 6.06 -11.95 -6.46
CA PHE A 268 5.14 -12.50 -7.48
C PHE A 268 4.76 -13.99 -7.30
N GLY A 269 5.27 -14.65 -6.27
CA GLY A 269 5.09 -16.06 -5.93
C GLY A 269 5.83 -17.05 -6.83
N ASN A 270 5.89 -16.78 -8.15
CA ASN A 270 6.51 -17.65 -9.16
C ASN A 270 6.11 -19.14 -9.12
N GLY A 271 5.01 -19.49 -8.44
CA GLY A 271 4.55 -20.85 -8.21
C GLY A 271 5.25 -21.60 -7.06
N VAL A 272 6.04 -20.91 -6.22
CA VAL A 272 6.72 -21.47 -5.05
C VAL A 272 6.23 -20.79 -3.77
N ASP A 273 6.34 -19.46 -3.65
CA ASP A 273 5.67 -18.74 -2.58
C ASP A 273 4.18 -18.50 -2.88
N THR A 274 3.38 -18.59 -1.83
CA THR A 274 1.92 -18.48 -1.81
C THR A 274 1.40 -17.19 -1.17
N SER A 275 2.24 -16.41 -0.48
CA SER A 275 1.84 -15.26 0.37
C SER A 275 2.75 -14.05 0.12
N ASN A 276 2.62 -13.46 -1.07
CA ASN A 276 3.39 -12.35 -1.62
C ASN A 276 2.49 -11.15 -1.97
N LEU A 277 3.08 -10.00 -2.34
CA LEU A 277 2.37 -8.83 -2.85
C LEU A 277 1.28 -9.21 -3.88
N LYS A 278 1.63 -10.03 -4.88
CA LYS A 278 0.68 -10.45 -5.93
C LYS A 278 -0.47 -11.28 -5.37
N SER A 279 -0.19 -12.37 -4.65
CA SER A 279 -1.23 -13.28 -4.18
C SER A 279 -2.14 -12.61 -3.15
N GLN A 280 -1.59 -11.80 -2.24
CA GLN A 280 -2.36 -11.10 -1.22
C GLN A 280 -3.26 -10.01 -1.81
N TYR A 281 -2.75 -9.11 -2.67
CA TYR A 281 -3.64 -8.11 -3.30
C TYR A 281 -4.70 -8.74 -4.21
N ALA A 282 -4.37 -9.83 -4.92
CA ALA A 282 -5.34 -10.57 -5.70
C ALA A 282 -6.43 -11.17 -4.82
N ALA A 283 -6.08 -11.82 -3.70
CA ALA A 283 -7.03 -12.37 -2.75
C ALA A 283 -7.89 -11.27 -2.11
N CYS A 284 -7.26 -10.26 -1.51
CA CYS A 284 -7.91 -9.15 -0.83
C CYS A 284 -8.83 -8.30 -1.72
N SER A 285 -8.61 -8.27 -3.04
CA SER A 285 -9.49 -7.56 -3.98
C SER A 285 -10.58 -8.44 -4.60
N ALA A 286 -10.57 -9.75 -4.31
CA ALA A 286 -11.28 -10.79 -5.07
C ALA A 286 -11.00 -10.67 -6.58
N ASN A 287 -9.71 -10.63 -6.93
CA ASN A 287 -9.12 -10.48 -8.27
C ASN A 287 -9.45 -9.17 -9.01
N LYS A 288 -9.93 -8.12 -8.32
CA LYS A 288 -10.19 -6.81 -8.94
C LYS A 288 -8.94 -5.95 -9.10
N LEU A 289 -7.88 -6.23 -8.33
CA LEU A 289 -6.55 -5.66 -8.46
C LEU A 289 -5.53 -6.81 -8.49
N ILE A 290 -4.77 -6.90 -9.58
CA ILE A 290 -3.70 -7.88 -9.75
C ILE A 290 -2.38 -7.13 -9.92
N PHE A 291 -1.38 -7.44 -9.09
CA PHE A 291 -0.01 -7.02 -9.34
C PHE A 291 0.74 -8.07 -10.15
N ASP A 292 1.13 -7.74 -11.36
CA ASP A 292 1.94 -8.57 -12.24
C ASP A 292 3.38 -8.05 -12.34
N LYS A 293 4.28 -8.93 -12.76
CA LYS A 293 5.69 -8.56 -12.98
C LYS A 293 5.84 -7.61 -14.17
N ALA A 294 6.74 -6.63 -14.04
CA ALA A 294 7.20 -5.85 -15.18
C ALA A 294 7.73 -6.79 -16.28
N SER A 295 7.49 -6.44 -17.55
CA SER A 295 7.93 -7.24 -18.68
C SER A 295 9.45 -7.31 -18.77
N ASP A 296 9.98 -8.47 -19.15
CA ASP A 296 11.41 -8.66 -19.38
C ASP A 296 11.90 -7.66 -20.45
N ARG A 297 13.01 -6.97 -20.17
CA ARG A 297 13.50 -5.87 -21.01
C ARG A 297 15.02 -5.82 -21.00
N SER A 298 15.62 -5.98 -22.17
CA SER A 298 17.05 -5.76 -22.37
C SER A 298 17.44 -4.30 -22.15
N MET A 299 18.65 -4.06 -21.67
CA MET A 299 19.22 -2.72 -21.62
C MET A 299 19.47 -2.19 -23.04
N THR A 300 19.15 -0.92 -23.28
CA THR A 300 19.52 -0.17 -24.49
C THR A 300 20.99 0.23 -24.49
N SER A 301 21.60 0.35 -23.31
CA SER A 301 23.05 0.53 -23.13
C SER A 301 23.55 -0.34 -21.97
N ASN A 302 24.53 -1.20 -22.21
CA ASN A 302 25.13 -2.02 -21.16
C ASN A 302 26.37 -1.29 -20.57
N PRO A 303 26.35 -0.87 -19.30
CA PRO A 303 27.47 -0.18 -18.66
C PRO A 303 28.61 -1.11 -18.22
N ASN A 304 28.43 -2.44 -18.22
CA ASN A 304 29.40 -3.44 -17.76
C ASN A 304 29.88 -3.28 -16.31
N ASP A 305 29.03 -2.74 -15.41
CA ASP A 305 29.34 -2.45 -14.00
C ASP A 305 28.59 -3.35 -12.99
N GLY A 306 27.84 -4.34 -13.48
CA GLY A 306 26.96 -5.19 -12.68
C GLY A 306 25.47 -4.85 -12.78
N THR A 307 25.09 -3.72 -13.42
CA THR A 307 23.70 -3.46 -13.81
C THR A 307 23.19 -4.54 -14.79
N THR A 308 21.95 -5.00 -14.61
CA THR A 308 21.34 -6.08 -15.40
C THR A 308 20.16 -5.63 -16.26
N ALA A 309 19.69 -6.51 -17.14
CA ALA A 309 18.39 -6.38 -17.81
C ALA A 309 17.24 -6.68 -16.82
N ILE A 310 16.04 -6.17 -17.10
CA ILE A 310 14.83 -6.57 -16.36
C ILE A 310 14.53 -8.03 -16.70
N SER A 311 14.44 -8.88 -15.69
CA SER A 311 14.09 -10.30 -15.82
C SER A 311 13.16 -10.70 -14.68
N ASN A 312 12.01 -11.28 -15.01
CA ASN A 312 10.96 -11.68 -14.08
C ASN A 312 10.53 -10.57 -13.11
N GLY A 313 10.42 -9.34 -13.61
CA GLY A 313 10.05 -8.16 -12.82
C GLY A 313 11.12 -7.65 -11.87
N VAL A 314 12.37 -8.12 -11.96
CA VAL A 314 13.48 -7.69 -11.10
C VAL A 314 14.66 -7.19 -11.93
N VAL A 315 15.38 -6.20 -11.41
CA VAL A 315 16.60 -5.63 -12.02
C VAL A 315 17.63 -5.28 -10.95
N ASP A 316 18.91 -5.44 -11.29
CA ASP A 316 20.04 -4.97 -10.46
C ASP A 316 20.54 -3.65 -11.06
N ILE A 317 20.67 -2.60 -10.23
CA ILE A 317 21.17 -1.29 -10.65
C ILE A 317 22.39 -0.92 -9.81
N LYS A 318 23.56 -0.82 -10.46
CA LYS A 318 24.79 -0.30 -9.86
C LYS A 318 24.88 1.21 -10.01
N VAL A 319 25.21 1.91 -8.92
CA VAL A 319 25.58 3.33 -8.92
C VAL A 319 26.89 3.56 -8.16
N ALA A 320 27.63 4.60 -8.55
CA ALA A 320 28.91 4.99 -7.94
C ALA A 320 28.72 5.87 -6.69
N LEU A 321 27.89 5.40 -5.75
CA LEU A 321 27.66 6.01 -4.44
C LEU A 321 27.91 4.98 -3.35
N ALA A 322 28.18 5.45 -2.13
CA ALA A 322 28.44 4.64 -0.95
C ALA A 322 27.23 4.62 0.01
N VAL A 323 27.17 3.69 0.96
CA VAL A 323 26.11 3.60 1.99
C VAL A 323 26.09 4.86 2.86
N ALA A 324 27.26 5.40 3.18
CA ALA A 324 27.45 6.69 3.83
C ALA A 324 28.61 7.44 3.15
N PRO A 325 28.60 8.78 3.07
CA PRO A 325 27.64 9.71 3.65
C PRO A 325 26.45 10.06 2.73
N ALA A 326 26.21 9.30 1.65
CA ALA A 326 25.12 9.60 0.73
C ALA A 326 23.73 9.45 1.39
N SER A 327 22.81 10.36 1.08
CA SER A 327 21.41 10.26 1.51
C SER A 327 20.64 9.24 0.67
N ASP A 328 19.53 8.72 1.23
CA ASP A 328 18.58 7.90 0.47
C ASP A 328 18.04 8.65 -0.76
N GLY A 329 17.84 9.97 -0.65
CA GLY A 329 17.46 10.83 -1.76
C GLY A 329 18.50 10.90 -2.88
N ALA A 330 19.79 11.00 -2.55
CA ALA A 330 20.88 10.96 -3.52
C ALA A 330 20.95 9.61 -4.25
N ILE A 331 20.90 8.52 -3.47
CA ILE A 331 20.94 7.15 -4.02
C ILE A 331 19.74 6.90 -4.92
N ARG A 332 18.52 7.24 -4.48
CA ARG A 332 17.27 7.09 -5.26
C ARG A 332 17.33 7.90 -6.57
N ASN A 333 17.85 9.13 -6.56
CA ASN A 333 17.98 9.93 -7.77
C ASN A 333 19.07 9.38 -8.72
N ALA A 334 20.21 8.93 -8.20
CA ALA A 334 21.24 8.29 -9.02
C ALA A 334 20.75 7.00 -9.69
N VAL A 335 20.02 6.15 -8.95
CA VAL A 335 19.38 4.93 -9.46
C VAL A 335 18.34 5.25 -10.53
N THR A 336 17.50 6.28 -10.31
CA THR A 336 16.50 6.75 -11.27
C THR A 336 17.15 7.20 -12.58
N THR A 337 18.18 8.05 -12.51
CA THR A 337 18.97 8.50 -13.67
C THR A 337 19.62 7.34 -14.41
N LYS A 338 20.16 6.35 -13.66
CA LYS A 338 20.76 5.15 -14.24
C LYS A 338 19.72 4.31 -14.99
N ILE A 339 18.55 4.03 -14.39
CA ILE A 339 17.43 3.30 -15.00
C ILE A 339 17.00 3.98 -16.32
N ASN A 340 16.77 5.30 -16.30
CA ASN A 340 16.39 6.06 -17.48
C ASN A 340 17.39 5.89 -18.63
N SER A 341 18.69 5.98 -18.31
CA SER A 341 19.79 5.84 -19.27
C SER A 341 19.95 4.41 -19.83
N VAL A 342 19.91 3.38 -18.98
CA VAL A 342 20.15 1.99 -19.42
C VAL A 342 18.95 1.35 -20.11
N PHE A 343 17.72 1.87 -19.92
CA PHE A 343 16.51 1.36 -20.60
C PHE A 343 15.93 2.31 -21.65
N GLY A 344 16.47 3.53 -21.80
CA GLY A 344 15.98 4.50 -22.78
C GLY A 344 14.57 4.99 -22.46
N VAL A 345 14.30 5.31 -21.20
CA VAL A 345 13.01 5.82 -20.72
C VAL A 345 13.17 7.20 -20.08
N GLY A 346 12.11 8.00 -20.12
CA GLY A 346 12.10 9.31 -19.47
C GLY A 346 11.91 9.22 -17.95
N ASN A 347 11.23 8.18 -17.45
CA ASN A 347 10.89 7.99 -16.04
C ASN A 347 10.70 6.48 -15.78
N PRO A 348 11.10 5.92 -14.62
CA PRO A 348 10.89 4.50 -14.30
C PRO A 348 9.43 4.04 -14.38
N ASN A 349 8.45 4.94 -14.22
CA ASN A 349 7.01 4.61 -14.39
C ASN A 349 6.60 4.21 -15.83
N GLN A 350 7.51 4.36 -16.80
CA GLN A 350 7.36 3.85 -18.17
C GLN A 350 7.80 2.37 -18.30
N LEU A 351 8.40 1.79 -17.24
CA LEU A 351 8.80 0.38 -17.17
C LEU A 351 7.76 -0.47 -16.42
N ALA A 352 7.13 0.10 -15.40
CA ALA A 352 6.10 -0.53 -14.59
C ALA A 352 5.19 0.52 -13.94
N ASN A 353 3.97 0.15 -13.56
CA ASN A 353 3.07 1.06 -12.83
C ASN A 353 3.61 1.41 -11.43
N HIS A 354 4.29 0.46 -10.80
CA HIS A 354 4.97 0.63 -9.51
C HIS A 354 6.42 0.16 -9.61
N VAL A 355 7.32 0.84 -8.90
CA VAL A 355 8.74 0.51 -8.86
C VAL A 355 9.24 0.58 -7.42
N MET A 356 9.60 -0.59 -6.91
CA MET A 356 10.10 -0.82 -5.55
C MET A 356 11.61 -0.70 -5.55
N TYR A 357 12.18 0.23 -4.79
CA TYR A 357 13.63 0.39 -4.64
C TYR A 357 14.10 -0.31 -3.36
N CYS A 358 14.75 -1.46 -3.50
CA CYS A 358 15.34 -2.21 -2.40
C CYS A 358 16.75 -1.69 -2.14
N LEU A 359 16.91 -0.84 -1.13
CA LEU A 359 18.19 -0.25 -0.75
C LEU A 359 19.02 -1.23 0.11
N PRO A 360 20.36 -1.12 0.11
CA PRO A 360 21.22 -1.76 1.11
C PRO A 360 20.90 -1.29 2.54
N SER A 361 21.19 -2.13 3.53
CA SER A 361 21.05 -1.75 4.94
C SER A 361 21.95 -0.55 5.30
N GLY A 362 21.47 0.31 6.20
CA GLY A 362 22.19 1.52 6.67
C GLY A 362 22.09 2.76 5.77
N THR A 363 21.44 2.66 4.59
CA THR A 363 21.29 3.79 3.64
C THR A 363 20.14 4.75 3.94
N MET A 364 19.16 4.30 4.72
CA MET A 364 17.99 5.08 5.10
C MET A 364 17.66 4.91 6.59
N ASN A 365 16.86 5.83 7.11
CA ASN A 365 16.32 5.75 8.47
C ASN A 365 14.88 5.24 8.39
N GLY A 366 14.49 4.35 9.30
CA GLY A 366 13.23 3.62 9.19
C GLY A 366 13.38 2.34 8.36
N ILE A 367 12.27 1.62 8.21
CA ILE A 367 12.24 0.29 7.57
C ILE A 367 11.80 0.36 6.10
N ALA A 368 10.85 1.24 5.78
CA ALA A 368 10.46 1.56 4.41
C ALA A 368 9.84 2.97 4.33
N TYR A 369 9.55 3.42 3.10
CA TYR A 369 8.73 4.59 2.83
C TYR A 369 8.16 4.57 1.41
N ALA A 370 7.08 5.31 1.16
CA ALA A 370 6.50 5.44 -0.17
C ALA A 370 6.00 6.85 -0.46
N TYR A 371 5.92 7.13 -1.76
CA TYR A 371 5.27 8.33 -2.26
C TYR A 371 3.77 8.05 -2.48
N ILE A 372 2.92 8.91 -1.93
CA ILE A 372 1.48 8.73 -1.90
C ILE A 372 0.87 9.02 -3.28
N ASN A 373 -0.09 8.20 -3.74
CA ASN A 373 -0.65 8.30 -5.11
C ASN A 373 0.43 8.36 -6.20
N SER A 374 1.49 7.57 -6.03
CA SER A 374 2.70 7.59 -6.86
C SER A 374 3.08 6.18 -7.30
N TRP A 375 4.11 6.08 -8.14
CA TRP A 375 4.67 4.83 -8.62
C TRP A 375 5.81 4.30 -7.74
N ASN A 376 6.37 5.09 -6.82
CA ASN A 376 7.61 4.73 -6.13
C ASN A 376 7.40 4.39 -4.65
N SER A 377 7.95 3.24 -4.24
CA SER A 377 8.19 2.83 -2.86
C SER A 377 9.65 2.44 -2.67
N VAL A 378 10.16 2.53 -1.45
CA VAL A 378 11.56 2.38 -1.09
C VAL A 378 11.67 1.59 0.22
N TYR A 379 12.53 0.58 0.25
CA TYR A 379 12.60 -0.39 1.35
C TYR A 379 14.04 -0.56 1.82
N SER A 380 14.23 -0.69 3.13
CA SER A 380 15.52 -1.01 3.74
C SER A 380 15.75 -2.52 3.71
N ASN A 381 16.64 -2.96 2.82
CA ASN A 381 17.11 -4.34 2.68
C ASN A 381 15.99 -5.39 2.77
N GLU A 382 15.92 -6.19 3.83
CA GLU A 382 14.95 -7.27 4.03
C GLU A 382 13.47 -6.86 3.91
N TRP A 383 13.13 -5.61 4.21
CA TRP A 383 11.75 -5.12 4.12
C TRP A 383 11.21 -5.05 2.68
N CYS A 384 12.06 -5.22 1.67
CA CYS A 384 11.62 -5.39 0.28
C CYS A 384 11.00 -6.77 0.00
N ASN A 385 11.26 -7.77 0.85
CA ASN A 385 10.82 -9.16 0.72
C ASN A 385 9.55 -9.44 1.53
N TYR A 386 9.46 -8.87 2.73
CA TYR A 386 8.35 -9.11 3.66
C TYR A 386 7.00 -8.60 3.11
N VAL A 387 6.06 -9.51 2.86
CA VAL A 387 4.76 -9.20 2.23
C VAL A 387 4.00 -8.10 2.97
N SER A 388 4.13 -8.02 4.29
CA SER A 388 3.53 -6.96 5.11
C SER A 388 4.02 -5.57 4.68
N GLY A 389 5.34 -5.38 4.60
CA GLY A 389 5.94 -4.10 4.16
C GLY A 389 5.65 -3.81 2.70
N GLN A 390 5.72 -4.82 1.83
CA GLN A 390 5.32 -4.70 0.42
C GLN A 390 3.89 -4.18 0.29
N MET A 391 2.94 -4.77 1.05
CA MET A 391 1.53 -4.37 1.01
C MET A 391 1.29 -2.97 1.57
N HIS A 392 1.96 -2.60 2.66
CA HIS A 392 1.87 -1.28 3.30
C HIS A 392 2.28 -0.18 2.32
N GLU A 393 3.48 -0.30 1.74
CA GLU A 393 4.09 0.74 0.93
C GLU A 393 3.47 0.86 -0.47
N ILE A 394 3.06 -0.26 -1.07
CA ILE A 394 2.21 -0.23 -2.25
C ILE A 394 0.81 0.33 -1.89
N GLY A 395 0.33 0.15 -0.66
CA GLY A 395 -0.89 0.79 -0.15
C GLY A 395 -0.81 2.31 -0.19
N HIS A 396 0.32 2.90 0.21
CA HIS A 396 0.56 4.33 0.04
C HIS A 396 0.59 4.78 -1.44
N ASN A 397 1.25 4.02 -2.32
CA ASN A 397 1.18 4.26 -3.77
C ASN A 397 -0.27 4.25 -4.29
N LEU A 398 -1.14 3.40 -3.73
CA LEU A 398 -2.58 3.33 -4.02
C LEU A 398 -3.42 4.40 -3.28
N GLY A 399 -2.82 5.22 -2.44
CA GLY A 399 -3.49 6.33 -1.73
C GLY A 399 -4.08 5.98 -0.37
N TYR A 400 -3.67 4.88 0.27
CA TYR A 400 -3.99 4.61 1.67
C TYR A 400 -3.05 5.41 2.58
N ALA A 401 -3.57 5.94 3.70
CA ALA A 401 -2.75 6.42 4.81
C ALA A 401 -2.67 5.35 5.92
N HIS A 402 -1.96 5.63 7.00
CA HIS A 402 -1.83 4.70 8.13
C HIS A 402 -3.17 4.33 8.80
N SER A 403 -3.10 3.27 9.60
CA SER A 403 -4.13 2.83 10.53
C SER A 403 -3.59 2.87 11.98
N ASN A 404 -4.39 3.45 12.87
CA ASN A 404 -4.00 3.89 14.20
C ASN A 404 -4.92 3.27 15.26
N GLU A 405 -4.47 3.16 16.52
CA GLU A 405 -5.33 2.76 17.65
C GLU A 405 -4.94 3.51 18.92
N GLY A 406 -5.92 3.87 19.75
CA GLY A 406 -5.66 4.46 21.08
C GLY A 406 -4.88 5.79 21.03
N GLY A 407 -4.97 6.53 19.92
CA GLY A 407 -4.18 7.73 19.67
C GLY A 407 -2.72 7.48 19.28
N GLN A 408 -2.29 6.22 19.15
CA GLN A 408 -0.96 5.85 18.66
C GLN A 408 -1.01 5.56 17.15
N SER A 409 -0.06 6.13 16.39
CA SER A 409 0.10 5.78 14.97
C SER A 409 0.50 4.31 14.82
N TYR A 410 0.14 3.68 13.71
CA TYR A 410 0.51 2.29 13.36
C TYR A 410 0.00 1.20 14.32
N ALA A 411 -0.74 1.56 15.38
CA ALA A 411 -1.10 0.60 16.42
C ALA A 411 -2.27 -0.35 16.04
N ASP A 412 -3.00 -0.07 14.96
CA ASP A 412 -4.06 -0.97 14.45
C ASP A 412 -3.43 -2.20 13.79
N GLN A 413 -3.57 -3.37 14.41
CA GLN A 413 -3.04 -4.63 13.92
C GLN A 413 -4.10 -5.48 13.19
N THR A 414 -5.25 -4.90 12.86
CA THR A 414 -6.35 -5.59 12.16
C THR A 414 -6.20 -5.57 10.64
N GLY A 415 -5.29 -4.75 10.09
CA GLY A 415 -4.99 -4.72 8.66
C GLY A 415 -3.64 -4.08 8.30
N MET A 416 -3.19 -4.35 7.07
CA MET A 416 -1.81 -4.06 6.59
C MET A 416 -1.34 -2.59 6.58
N MET A 417 -2.18 -1.60 6.87
CA MET A 417 -1.78 -0.17 6.92
C MET A 417 -1.45 0.33 8.35
N GLY A 418 -1.49 -0.53 9.36
CA GLY A 418 -1.04 -0.20 10.71
C GLY A 418 0.21 -1.01 11.05
N TYR A 419 0.01 -2.19 11.64
CA TYR A 419 1.06 -3.16 12.01
C TYR A 419 1.93 -3.61 10.80
N SER A 420 3.25 -3.36 10.75
CA SER A 420 4.15 -3.97 9.75
C SER A 420 5.04 -5.06 10.34
N TYR A 421 5.00 -6.26 9.75
CA TYR A 421 5.63 -7.46 10.29
C TYR A 421 6.85 -7.90 9.49
N GLY A 422 7.95 -8.20 10.19
CA GLY A 422 9.19 -8.71 9.61
C GLY A 422 9.13 -10.21 9.26
N LEU A 423 8.18 -10.59 8.40
CA LEU A 423 7.94 -11.97 7.98
C LEU A 423 7.83 -12.02 6.45
N ASP A 424 8.50 -13.00 5.84
CA ASP A 424 8.53 -13.21 4.38
C ASP A 424 7.13 -13.54 3.85
N ASP A 425 6.64 -14.74 4.18
CA ASP A 425 5.35 -15.28 3.72
C ASP A 425 4.14 -14.79 4.55
N GLY A 426 4.22 -13.68 5.28
CA GLY A 426 3.05 -13.24 6.07
C GLY A 426 3.16 -11.93 6.87
N PRO A 427 2.17 -11.67 7.75
CA PRO A 427 0.95 -12.44 7.95
C PRO A 427 -0.01 -12.41 6.74
N THR A 428 -0.73 -13.50 6.50
CA THR A 428 -1.81 -13.56 5.51
C THR A 428 -3.04 -12.77 5.99
N MET A 429 -3.06 -11.47 5.74
CA MET A 429 -4.17 -10.57 6.09
C MET A 429 -4.36 -9.42 5.09
N CYS A 430 -5.59 -8.92 5.04
CA CYS A 430 -5.98 -7.78 4.20
C CYS A 430 -6.01 -6.47 5.00
N PHE A 431 -6.76 -5.49 4.51
CA PHE A 431 -6.88 -4.17 5.13
C PHE A 431 -8.08 -4.09 6.09
N ASN A 432 -8.04 -3.12 7.02
CA ASN A 432 -9.15 -2.86 7.95
C ASN A 432 -10.42 -2.36 7.24
N ALA A 433 -11.51 -2.12 7.98
CA ALA A 433 -12.81 -1.74 7.43
C ALA A 433 -12.77 -0.44 6.59
N ALA A 434 -12.17 0.63 7.13
CA ALA A 434 -12.03 1.92 6.45
C ALA A 434 -11.27 1.80 5.12
N LYS A 435 -10.14 1.11 5.10
CA LYS A 435 -9.36 0.91 3.87
C LYS A 435 -10.07 -0.02 2.88
N SER A 436 -10.74 -1.06 3.38
CA SER A 436 -11.60 -1.94 2.58
C SER A 436 -12.74 -1.17 1.90
N TRP A 437 -13.31 -0.15 2.55
CA TRP A 437 -14.27 0.76 1.94
C TRP A 437 -13.63 1.64 0.87
N GLN A 438 -12.46 2.22 1.15
CA GLN A 438 -11.73 3.08 0.21
C GLN A 438 -11.47 2.41 -1.14
N THR A 439 -11.15 1.10 -1.13
CA THR A 439 -10.92 0.31 -2.35
C THR A 439 -12.14 0.11 -3.23
N GLN A 440 -13.34 0.14 -2.63
CA GLN A 440 -14.61 -0.26 -3.23
C GLN A 440 -14.67 -1.70 -3.78
N TRP A 441 -13.69 -2.56 -3.47
CA TRP A 441 -13.67 -3.95 -3.94
C TRP A 441 -14.89 -4.75 -3.47
N TYR A 442 -15.50 -4.34 -2.36
CA TYR A 442 -16.65 -5.02 -1.75
C TYR A 442 -17.99 -4.33 -2.00
N ALA A 443 -18.05 -3.26 -2.81
CA ALA A 443 -19.21 -2.38 -2.93
C ALA A 443 -20.53 -3.11 -3.26
N SER A 444 -20.49 -4.21 -4.04
CA SER A 444 -21.67 -5.02 -4.37
C SER A 444 -22.23 -5.86 -3.21
N LYS A 445 -21.55 -5.87 -2.06
CA LYS A 445 -21.92 -6.53 -0.79
C LYS A 445 -21.62 -5.62 0.40
N SER A 446 -21.73 -4.31 0.18
CA SER A 446 -21.62 -3.28 1.21
C SER A 446 -23.00 -2.69 1.49
N THR A 447 -23.21 -2.18 2.70
CA THR A 447 -24.41 -1.41 3.08
C THR A 447 -24.02 -0.08 3.71
N THR A 448 -24.90 0.92 3.64
CA THR A 448 -24.78 2.17 4.39
C THR A 448 -25.93 2.26 5.39
N VAL A 449 -25.64 2.77 6.58
CA VAL A 449 -26.61 3.15 7.60
C VAL A 449 -26.50 4.67 7.75
N ASP A 450 -27.55 5.40 7.40
CA ASP A 450 -27.64 6.87 7.47
C ASP A 450 -28.49 7.26 8.70
N PRO A 451 -27.89 7.69 9.82
CA PRO A 451 -28.61 8.05 11.05
C PRO A 451 -29.59 9.22 10.83
N SER A 452 -29.35 10.08 9.84
CA SER A 452 -30.20 11.22 9.51
C SER A 452 -31.46 10.82 8.74
N ALA A 453 -31.46 9.66 8.07
CA ALA A 453 -32.59 9.19 7.28
C ALA A 453 -33.85 8.96 8.14
N SER A 454 -35.01 9.29 7.58
CA SER A 454 -36.31 9.14 8.25
C SER A 454 -36.88 7.72 8.18
N SER A 455 -36.33 6.84 7.33
CA SER A 455 -36.80 5.46 7.17
C SER A 455 -35.93 4.46 7.91
N SER A 456 -36.55 3.47 8.56
CA SER A 456 -35.83 2.41 9.28
C SER A 456 -35.05 1.46 8.37
N ALA A 457 -35.35 1.45 7.07
CA ALA A 457 -34.59 0.72 6.05
C ALA A 457 -33.26 1.40 5.68
N GLN A 458 -33.07 2.66 6.06
CA GLN A 458 -31.86 3.45 5.78
C GLN A 458 -31.09 3.80 7.06
N ASN A 459 -31.77 4.11 8.16
CA ASN A 459 -31.13 4.49 9.43
C ASN A 459 -30.80 3.33 10.39
N CYS A 460 -31.08 2.09 9.97
CA CYS A 460 -30.87 0.90 10.77
C CYS A 460 -30.42 -0.29 9.91
N TYR A 461 -29.57 -1.15 10.46
CA TYR A 461 -29.18 -2.43 9.87
C TYR A 461 -29.22 -3.53 10.93
N GLU A 462 -29.94 -4.61 10.69
CA GLU A 462 -29.93 -5.81 11.54
C GLU A 462 -29.88 -7.05 10.67
N GLY A 463 -28.76 -7.80 10.72
CA GLY A 463 -28.52 -8.88 9.78
C GLY A 463 -27.17 -9.59 9.93
N LYS A 464 -26.85 -10.45 8.96
CA LYS A 464 -25.61 -11.23 8.93
C LYS A 464 -24.49 -10.42 8.26
N LEU A 465 -23.49 -10.03 9.04
CA LEU A 465 -22.24 -9.49 8.56
C LEU A 465 -21.23 -10.63 8.37
N TYR A 466 -20.96 -10.96 7.11
CA TYR A 466 -19.98 -11.98 6.71
C TYR A 466 -18.56 -11.39 6.72
N GLY A 467 -17.55 -12.25 6.75
CA GLY A 467 -16.16 -11.78 6.66
C GLY A 467 -15.81 -11.34 5.23
N ILE A 468 -14.89 -10.38 5.07
CA ILE A 468 -14.38 -10.02 3.73
C ILE A 468 -13.74 -11.21 3.00
N ALA A 469 -13.15 -12.15 3.75
CA ALA A 469 -12.63 -13.42 3.23
C ALA A 469 -13.71 -14.33 2.61
N ASP A 470 -14.99 -14.11 2.94
CA ASP A 470 -16.15 -14.80 2.37
C ASP A 470 -16.85 -14.00 1.25
N PHE A 471 -16.34 -12.84 0.83
CA PHE A 471 -17.00 -11.99 -0.18
C PHE A 471 -17.39 -12.75 -1.45
N SER A 472 -16.50 -13.60 -1.96
CA SER A 472 -16.72 -14.41 -3.17
C SER A 472 -17.72 -15.56 -2.98
N ASN A 473 -18.15 -15.85 -1.75
CA ASN A 473 -19.16 -16.87 -1.48
C ASN A 473 -20.55 -16.35 -1.88
N ALA A 474 -21.29 -17.14 -2.67
CA ALA A 474 -22.63 -16.76 -3.14
C ALA A 474 -23.64 -16.52 -2.01
N ALA A 475 -23.49 -17.17 -0.86
CA ALA A 475 -24.38 -17.03 0.29
C ALA A 475 -24.07 -15.80 1.18
N SER A 476 -22.94 -15.13 0.99
CA SER A 476 -22.60 -13.90 1.72
C SER A 476 -23.32 -12.71 1.10
N THR A 477 -24.12 -11.99 1.89
CA THR A 477 -24.91 -10.84 1.44
C THR A 477 -24.25 -9.49 1.75
N VAL A 478 -23.83 -9.27 3.00
CA VAL A 478 -23.14 -8.05 3.45
C VAL A 478 -21.81 -8.44 4.11
N VAL A 479 -20.69 -7.83 3.69
CA VAL A 479 -19.35 -8.04 4.29
C VAL A 479 -18.78 -6.80 4.97
N LEU A 480 -19.36 -5.63 4.69
CA LEU A 480 -18.86 -4.32 5.12
C LEU A 480 -20.06 -3.36 5.26
N ALA A 481 -20.12 -2.62 6.36
CA ALA A 481 -21.11 -1.56 6.55
C ALA A 481 -20.41 -0.21 6.79
N LYS A 482 -20.93 0.85 6.16
CA LYS A 482 -20.67 2.25 6.50
C LYS A 482 -21.78 2.73 7.45
N ILE A 483 -21.43 3.49 8.48
CA ILE A 483 -22.36 4.41 9.15
C ILE A 483 -21.98 5.79 8.62
N ASP A 484 -22.90 6.41 7.88
CA ASP A 484 -22.79 7.78 7.38
C ASP A 484 -22.80 8.73 8.58
N ASP A 485 -21.86 9.67 8.64
CA ASP A 485 -21.98 10.89 9.43
C ASP A 485 -22.18 12.05 8.43
N ALA A 486 -22.94 13.08 8.79
CA ALA A 486 -23.13 14.26 7.92
C ALA A 486 -21.87 15.15 7.85
N SER A 487 -20.85 14.87 8.66
CA SER A 487 -19.49 15.35 8.50
C SER A 487 -18.63 14.35 7.75
N ALA A 488 -17.49 14.80 7.22
CA ALA A 488 -16.57 13.94 6.45
C ALA A 488 -15.90 12.78 7.23
N THR A 489 -16.34 12.45 8.45
CA THR A 489 -15.73 11.46 9.36
C THR A 489 -16.68 10.31 9.65
N ASP A 490 -16.55 9.23 8.90
CA ASP A 490 -17.45 8.08 8.96
C ASP A 490 -16.93 6.94 9.81
N TYR A 491 -17.79 5.94 9.99
CA TYR A 491 -17.51 4.71 10.73
C TYR A 491 -17.74 3.49 9.84
N PHE A 492 -16.83 2.53 9.89
CA PHE A 492 -16.83 1.33 9.04
C PHE A 492 -16.78 0.08 9.90
N VAL A 493 -17.70 -0.84 9.65
CA VAL A 493 -17.92 -2.06 10.44
C VAL A 493 -17.67 -3.29 9.57
N THR A 494 -16.78 -4.18 10.02
CA THR A 494 -16.51 -5.48 9.36
C THR A 494 -16.45 -6.62 10.36
N PHE A 495 -16.82 -7.83 9.93
CA PHE A 495 -16.44 -9.04 10.66
C PHE A 495 -15.03 -9.47 10.21
N ASN A 496 -14.03 -9.31 11.07
CA ASN A 496 -12.63 -9.63 10.75
C ASN A 496 -12.39 -11.15 10.88
N ARG A 497 -13.07 -11.93 10.03
CA ARG A 497 -13.03 -13.39 10.07
C ARG A 497 -11.63 -13.92 9.74
N GLN A 498 -11.03 -14.66 10.67
CA GLN A 498 -9.66 -15.14 10.57
C GLN A 498 -9.61 -16.44 9.76
N THR A 499 -9.69 -16.31 8.43
CA THR A 499 -9.73 -17.44 7.49
C THR A 499 -9.32 -17.02 6.08
N GLY A 500 -8.88 -17.96 5.25
CA GLY A 500 -8.47 -17.70 3.87
C GLY A 500 -7.44 -16.57 3.79
N MET A 501 -7.76 -15.51 3.04
CA MET A 501 -6.92 -14.30 2.89
C MET A 501 -6.69 -13.49 4.18
N ASN A 502 -7.44 -13.76 5.25
CA ASN A 502 -7.28 -13.22 6.61
C ASN A 502 -6.87 -14.29 7.64
N SER A 503 -6.39 -15.47 7.19
CA SER A 503 -6.00 -16.57 8.10
C SER A 503 -4.87 -16.20 9.07
N GLY A 504 -3.99 -15.28 8.66
CA GLY A 504 -2.87 -14.76 9.45
C GLY A 504 -3.17 -13.47 10.21
N THR A 505 -4.42 -12.97 10.23
CA THR A 505 -4.79 -11.76 10.98
C THR A 505 -4.25 -11.79 12.41
N GLN A 506 -3.47 -10.77 12.79
CA GLN A 506 -2.77 -10.71 14.07
C GLN A 506 -3.64 -10.16 15.22
N GLU A 507 -4.68 -9.40 14.91
CA GLU A 507 -5.56 -8.79 15.90
C GLU A 507 -7.04 -8.83 15.52
N ALA A 508 -7.90 -8.97 16.53
CA ALA A 508 -9.35 -9.01 16.40
C ALA A 508 -9.87 -10.12 15.45
N GLY A 509 -9.09 -11.19 15.28
CA GLY A 509 -9.48 -12.36 14.51
C GLY A 509 -10.79 -12.97 15.02
N ASN A 510 -11.76 -13.12 14.13
CA ASN A 510 -13.14 -13.55 14.43
C ASN A 510 -13.92 -12.62 15.38
N LEU A 511 -13.58 -11.33 15.42
CA LEU A 511 -14.38 -10.28 16.07
C LEU A 511 -14.96 -9.31 15.03
N VAL A 512 -15.99 -8.55 15.41
CA VAL A 512 -16.45 -7.40 14.63
C VAL A 512 -15.62 -6.18 15.00
N THR A 513 -15.05 -5.51 14.01
CA THR A 513 -14.23 -4.31 14.20
C THR A 513 -15.00 -3.07 13.76
N ILE A 514 -14.78 -1.95 14.45
CA ILE A 514 -15.28 -0.63 14.08
C ILE A 514 -14.09 0.31 13.93
N THR A 515 -13.89 0.86 12.73
CA THR A 515 -12.85 1.86 12.43
C THR A 515 -13.48 3.15 11.94
N THR A 516 -12.97 4.31 12.35
CA THR A 516 -13.35 5.60 11.76
C THR A 516 -12.27 6.15 10.83
N THR A 517 -12.64 6.95 9.83
CA THR A 517 -11.68 7.73 9.03
C THR A 517 -12.35 8.97 8.41
N GLY A 518 -11.54 9.99 8.11
CA GLY A 518 -11.99 11.20 7.44
C GLY A 518 -12.15 11.04 5.92
N ASN A 519 -12.55 12.13 5.25
CA ASN A 519 -12.75 12.21 3.81
C ASN A 519 -13.64 11.10 3.23
N GLU A 520 -14.72 10.76 3.94
CA GLU A 520 -15.74 9.79 3.52
C GLU A 520 -15.23 8.33 3.41
N GLY A 521 -14.02 8.07 3.92
CA GLY A 521 -13.25 6.88 3.56
C GLY A 521 -12.96 6.75 2.06
N THR A 522 -13.09 7.81 1.25
CA THR A 522 -12.96 7.75 -0.23
C THR A 522 -11.58 8.16 -0.75
N SER A 523 -10.78 8.83 0.08
CA SER A 523 -9.47 9.35 -0.29
C SER A 523 -8.49 9.31 0.89
N TYR A 524 -7.26 9.75 0.66
CA TYR A 524 -6.18 9.68 1.64
C TYR A 524 -6.57 10.29 3.00
N ALA A 525 -6.77 9.41 3.98
CA ALA A 525 -7.08 9.75 5.36
C ALA A 525 -6.59 8.62 6.29
N GLU A 526 -6.03 8.99 7.44
CA GLU A 526 -5.70 8.02 8.48
C GLU A 526 -6.98 7.46 9.08
N SER A 527 -6.96 6.18 9.44
CA SER A 527 -8.10 5.52 10.09
C SER A 527 -7.75 5.16 11.53
N SER A 528 -8.71 5.23 12.44
CA SER A 528 -8.54 4.79 13.82
C SER A 528 -9.46 3.62 14.15
N LEU A 529 -8.90 2.55 14.71
CA LEU A 529 -9.65 1.45 15.28
C LEU A 529 -10.26 1.88 16.62
N LEU A 530 -11.58 1.72 16.75
CA LEU A 530 -12.36 2.18 17.89
C LEU A 530 -12.86 1.04 18.79
N ALA A 531 -13.17 -0.12 18.21
CA ALA A 531 -13.70 -1.25 18.96
C ALA A 531 -13.42 -2.61 18.29
N LYS A 532 -13.36 -3.64 19.14
CA LYS A 532 -13.13 -5.05 18.83
C LYS A 532 -14.19 -5.85 19.60
N LEU A 533 -15.25 -6.29 18.92
CA LEU A 533 -16.47 -6.82 19.56
C LEU A 533 -16.64 -8.32 19.32
N GLY A 534 -16.73 -9.08 20.42
CA GLY A 534 -17.20 -10.47 20.41
C GLY A 534 -18.73 -10.57 20.51
N ALA A 535 -19.26 -11.79 20.47
CA ALA A 535 -20.69 -12.04 20.68
C ALA A 535 -21.17 -11.51 22.05
N GLY A 536 -22.31 -10.82 22.06
CA GLY A 536 -22.85 -10.08 23.21
C GLY A 536 -22.20 -8.71 23.45
N GLY A 537 -21.13 -8.36 22.72
CA GLY A 537 -20.47 -7.06 22.81
C GLY A 537 -21.18 -5.96 22.03
N SER A 538 -21.03 -4.71 22.49
CA SER A 538 -21.50 -3.52 21.80
C SER A 538 -20.53 -2.36 21.89
N TRP A 539 -20.58 -1.46 20.91
CA TRP A 539 -19.92 -0.15 20.92
C TRP A 539 -20.98 0.93 20.67
N SER A 540 -20.78 2.13 21.23
CA SER A 540 -21.62 3.29 20.94
C SER A 540 -20.80 4.54 20.65
N GLY A 541 -21.36 5.41 19.82
CA GLY A 541 -20.81 6.72 19.49
C GLY A 541 -21.91 7.73 19.21
N THR A 542 -21.59 9.01 19.36
CA THR A 542 -22.49 10.10 18.93
C THR A 542 -22.19 10.43 17.48
N ILE A 543 -23.14 10.16 16.59
CA ILE A 543 -23.06 10.36 15.13
C ILE A 543 -24.32 11.15 14.74
N ASP A 544 -24.17 12.27 14.02
CA ASP A 544 -25.27 13.20 13.72
C ASP A 544 -26.11 13.65 14.95
N GLY A 545 -25.46 13.76 16.10
CA GLY A 545 -26.11 14.08 17.38
C GLY A 545 -26.96 12.95 17.99
N LYS A 546 -27.03 11.78 17.33
CA LYS A 546 -27.71 10.57 17.81
C LYS A 546 -26.72 9.61 18.45
N THR A 547 -27.16 8.87 19.47
CA THR A 547 -26.36 7.76 20.01
C THR A 547 -26.55 6.52 19.14
N MET A 548 -25.63 6.30 18.20
CA MET A 548 -25.61 5.08 17.39
C MET A 548 -24.91 3.96 18.15
N VAL A 549 -25.48 2.75 18.08
CA VAL A 549 -24.97 1.55 18.76
C VAL A 549 -24.75 0.44 17.74
N VAL A 550 -23.55 -0.15 17.76
CA VAL A 550 -23.20 -1.37 17.02
C VAL A 550 -23.17 -2.52 18.02
N SER A 551 -24.09 -3.48 17.89
CA SER A 551 -24.24 -4.64 18.78
C SER A 551 -24.02 -5.94 18.01
N VAL A 552 -23.18 -6.83 18.55
CA VAL A 552 -22.91 -8.16 17.98
C VAL A 552 -23.77 -9.18 18.71
N LEU A 553 -24.91 -9.54 18.12
CA LEU A 553 -25.90 -10.44 18.71
C LEU A 553 -25.38 -11.88 18.80
N SER A 554 -24.62 -12.33 17.80
CA SER A 554 -23.97 -13.66 17.79
C SER A 554 -22.81 -13.72 16.79
N ILE A 555 -21.93 -14.71 16.93
CA ILE A 555 -20.87 -15.02 15.96
C ILE A 555 -20.92 -16.52 15.65
N THR A 556 -20.77 -16.90 14.39
CA THR A 556 -20.76 -18.29 13.92
C THR A 556 -19.65 -18.49 12.89
N THR A 557 -18.52 -19.01 13.36
CA THR A 557 -17.31 -19.27 12.55
C THR A 557 -17.25 -20.68 11.97
N SER A 558 -18.01 -21.63 12.53
CA SER A 558 -18.06 -23.06 12.16
C SER A 558 -18.75 -23.34 10.82
N LEU A 559 -19.45 -22.35 10.25
CA LEU A 559 -20.07 -22.43 8.93
C LEU A 559 -19.14 -21.89 7.84
N SER A 560 -19.42 -22.25 6.59
CA SER A 560 -18.81 -21.67 5.40
C SER A 560 -19.92 -21.22 4.44
N PRO A 561 -20.18 -19.90 4.29
CA PRO A 561 -19.43 -18.79 4.88
C PRO A 561 -19.79 -18.56 6.36
N GLY A 562 -18.84 -18.05 7.14
CA GLY A 562 -19.04 -17.68 8.54
C GLY A 562 -19.48 -16.22 8.69
N TYR A 563 -20.21 -15.90 9.76
CA TYR A 563 -20.79 -14.57 9.95
C TYR A 563 -20.91 -14.17 11.43
N ALA A 564 -21.00 -12.87 11.66
CA ALA A 564 -21.56 -12.27 12.86
C ALA A 564 -23.00 -11.80 12.58
N THR A 565 -23.92 -11.97 13.53
CA THR A 565 -25.22 -11.29 13.48
C THR A 565 -25.04 -9.94 14.18
N VAL A 566 -25.24 -8.85 13.45
CA VAL A 566 -24.94 -7.48 13.91
C VAL A 566 -26.18 -6.61 13.77
N ARG A 567 -26.39 -5.74 14.76
CA ARG A 567 -27.34 -4.63 14.73
C ARG A 567 -26.56 -3.31 14.76
N ILE A 568 -26.93 -2.37 13.92
CA ILE A 568 -26.47 -0.98 13.88
C ILE A 568 -27.72 -0.11 13.94
N SER A 569 -27.90 0.64 15.02
CA SER A 569 -29.19 1.25 15.35
C SER A 569 -29.06 2.40 16.35
N GLU A 570 -29.94 3.39 16.25
CA GLU A 570 -30.09 4.43 17.28
C GLU A 570 -30.50 3.81 18.63
N ASN A 571 -29.74 4.15 19.69
CA ASN A 571 -29.89 3.65 21.07
C ASN A 571 -29.86 2.12 21.25
N GLY A 572 -29.45 1.34 20.24
CA GLY A 572 -29.44 -0.13 20.29
C GLY A 572 -30.81 -0.78 20.01
N ASN A 573 -31.82 0.03 19.66
CA ASN A 573 -33.18 -0.42 19.39
C ASN A 573 -33.22 -1.39 18.21
N SER A 574 -34.05 -2.44 18.30
CA SER A 574 -34.28 -3.36 17.17
C SER A 574 -34.70 -2.59 15.93
N CYS A 575 -34.19 -2.96 14.75
CA CYS A 575 -34.62 -2.32 13.51
C CYS A 575 -36.08 -2.65 13.26
N THR A 576 -36.97 -1.69 13.51
CA THR A 576 -38.39 -1.84 13.22
C THR A 576 -38.56 -1.87 11.70
N VAL A 577 -38.81 -3.05 11.14
CA VAL A 577 -39.49 -3.11 9.83
C VAL A 577 -40.71 -2.22 9.92
N ALA A 578 -40.85 -1.30 8.96
CA ALA A 578 -42.03 -0.45 8.90
C ALA A 578 -43.25 -1.37 8.75
N ASP A 579 -44.11 -1.39 9.77
CA ASP A 579 -45.42 -2.01 9.65
C ASP A 579 -46.11 -1.39 8.41
N PRO A 580 -46.78 -2.20 7.57
CA PRO A 580 -47.53 -1.65 6.44
C PRO A 580 -48.53 -0.63 6.99
N ILE A 581 -48.55 0.55 6.37
CA ILE A 581 -49.36 1.70 6.79
C ILE A 581 -50.75 1.21 7.19
N VAL A 582 -51.08 1.33 8.49
CA VAL A 582 -52.42 1.03 8.99
C VAL A 582 -53.35 2.12 8.46
N THR A 583 -53.83 1.92 7.23
CA THR A 583 -54.96 2.68 6.69
C THR A 583 -56.16 2.34 7.54
N ASN A 584 -56.68 3.32 8.28
CA ASN A 584 -57.80 3.17 9.21
C ASN A 584 -59.06 2.66 8.48
N ALA A 585 -59.23 1.35 8.42
CA ALA A 585 -60.50 0.71 8.06
C ALA A 585 -61.42 0.73 9.30
N PRO A 586 -62.72 1.09 9.17
CA PRO A 586 -63.58 1.26 10.34
C PRO A 586 -63.84 -0.06 11.08
N THR A 587 -63.65 -0.05 12.40
CA THR A 587 -63.95 -1.18 13.29
C THR A 587 -65.45 -1.49 13.28
N ARG A 588 -65.82 -2.70 12.85
CA ARG A 588 -67.14 -3.29 13.14
C ARG A 588 -66.96 -4.38 14.19
N LEU A 589 -67.64 -4.25 15.33
CA LEU A 589 -67.49 -5.19 16.45
C LEU A 589 -67.83 -6.64 16.05
N PRO A 590 -67.08 -7.64 16.55
CA PRO A 590 -67.48 -9.04 16.44
C PRO A 590 -68.70 -9.33 17.33
N THR A 591 -69.71 -9.97 16.76
CA THR A 591 -70.82 -10.57 17.52
C THR A 591 -70.48 -12.02 17.88
N THR A 592 -71.11 -12.53 18.94
CA THR A 592 -70.82 -13.84 19.54
C THR A 592 -71.24 -15.02 18.65
N PRO A 593 -70.58 -16.19 18.76
CA PRO A 593 -70.90 -17.36 17.96
C PRO A 593 -72.13 -18.12 18.49
N PRO A 594 -73.03 -18.59 17.62
CA PRO A 594 -74.12 -19.50 18.00
C PRO A 594 -73.67 -20.97 18.03
N SER A 595 -74.31 -21.75 18.91
CA SER A 595 -74.10 -23.20 19.06
C SER A 595 -74.69 -24.01 17.90
N SER A 596 -74.07 -25.16 17.59
CA SER A 596 -74.58 -26.12 16.60
C SER A 596 -75.15 -27.37 17.27
N SER A 597 -76.47 -27.56 17.13
CA SER A 597 -77.13 -28.86 17.22
C SER A 597 -77.78 -29.15 15.86
N PRO A 598 -77.75 -30.40 15.35
CA PRO A 598 -78.18 -30.71 14.00
C PRO A 598 -79.71 -30.86 13.89
N THR A 599 -80.27 -30.61 12.71
CA THR A 599 -81.61 -31.09 12.36
C THR A 599 -81.63 -31.55 10.91
N THR A 600 -82.34 -32.65 10.66
CA THR A 600 -82.37 -33.41 9.41
C THR A 600 -83.43 -32.88 8.43
N GLY A 601 -83.11 -32.88 7.13
CA GLY A 601 -84.07 -32.53 6.07
C GLY A 601 -83.57 -32.92 4.67
N SER A 602 -84.33 -33.79 3.98
CA SER A 602 -83.99 -34.34 2.65
C SER A 602 -84.41 -33.40 1.49
N PRO A 603 -83.89 -33.60 0.25
CA PRO A 603 -83.92 -32.59 -0.79
C PRO A 603 -85.20 -32.58 -1.65
N SER A 604 -85.39 -31.50 -2.42
CA SER A 604 -86.38 -31.41 -3.50
C SER A 604 -85.79 -30.72 -4.75
N SER A 605 -86.49 -30.84 -5.87
CA SER A 605 -85.91 -30.99 -7.20
C SER A 605 -86.17 -29.85 -8.21
N THR A 606 -85.39 -29.90 -9.30
CA THR A 606 -85.73 -29.50 -10.70
C THR A 606 -85.70 -28.00 -11.11
N PRO A 607 -85.49 -27.69 -12.41
CA PRO A 607 -84.80 -26.47 -12.85
C PRO A 607 -85.55 -25.62 -13.91
N THR A 608 -84.99 -24.44 -14.22
CA THR A 608 -85.22 -23.65 -15.46
C THR A 608 -83.92 -22.89 -15.79
N THR A 609 -83.20 -23.09 -16.90
CA THR A 609 -83.49 -22.84 -18.33
C THR A 609 -83.64 -21.36 -18.71
N GLU A 610 -82.60 -20.77 -19.30
CA GLU A 610 -82.66 -20.22 -20.66
C GLU A 610 -81.24 -20.11 -21.28
N SER A 611 -81.16 -20.02 -22.61
CA SER A 611 -79.92 -20.18 -23.40
C SER A 611 -80.02 -19.35 -24.72
N PRO A 612 -79.08 -19.38 -25.70
CA PRO A 612 -78.47 -18.13 -26.19
C PRO A 612 -78.61 -17.86 -27.70
N THR A 613 -78.04 -16.74 -28.18
CA THR A 613 -77.67 -16.48 -29.59
C THR A 613 -76.33 -15.73 -29.61
N SER A 614 -75.23 -16.26 -30.18
CA SER A 614 -74.89 -16.48 -31.61
C SER A 614 -74.47 -15.16 -32.30
N GLU A 615 -73.35 -15.02 -33.02
CA GLU A 615 -72.63 -15.97 -33.91
C GLU A 615 -71.07 -15.99 -33.78
N PHE A 616 -70.44 -16.87 -34.57
CA PHE A 616 -69.04 -17.35 -34.60
C PHE A 616 -68.40 -17.09 -36.00
N PRO A 617 -67.28 -17.73 -36.46
CA PRO A 617 -65.93 -17.97 -35.89
C PRO A 617 -64.76 -17.67 -36.88
N THR A 618 -63.48 -17.87 -36.47
CA THR A 618 -62.52 -18.75 -37.20
C THR A 618 -61.32 -19.21 -36.32
N LEU A 619 -61.32 -20.51 -35.99
CA LEU A 619 -60.23 -21.52 -35.81
C LEU A 619 -58.74 -21.03 -35.70
N SER A 620 -57.90 -21.34 -34.68
CA SER A 620 -57.48 -22.63 -34.02
C SER A 620 -56.22 -23.30 -34.65
N PRO A 621 -55.42 -24.18 -33.96
CA PRO A 621 -55.31 -24.50 -32.51
C PRO A 621 -53.86 -24.81 -31.97
N THR A 622 -53.79 -25.42 -30.77
CA THR A 622 -52.69 -26.19 -30.09
C THR A 622 -51.58 -25.39 -29.39
N LEU A 623 -50.97 -25.78 -28.24
CA LEU A 623 -51.12 -26.84 -27.19
C LEU A 623 -50.62 -26.22 -25.84
N SER A 624 -51.17 -26.49 -24.64
CA SER A 624 -50.97 -27.62 -23.70
C SER A 624 -49.53 -27.75 -23.13
N GLU A 625 -49.25 -27.89 -21.82
CA GLU A 625 -50.10 -28.18 -20.64
C GLU A 625 -49.49 -27.65 -19.32
N SER A 626 -50.28 -27.59 -18.24
CA SER A 626 -49.84 -27.36 -16.85
C SER A 626 -50.70 -28.22 -15.91
N PRO A 627 -50.16 -28.71 -14.79
CA PRO A 627 -51.00 -29.05 -13.65
C PRO A 627 -50.56 -28.37 -12.35
N THR A 628 -51.47 -27.58 -11.76
CA THR A 628 -51.46 -27.15 -10.36
C THR A 628 -52.34 -28.06 -9.50
N MET A 629 -51.94 -28.37 -8.26
CA MET A 629 -52.72 -28.81 -7.06
C MET A 629 -51.77 -29.61 -6.12
N SER A 630 -51.90 -29.69 -4.79
CA SER A 630 -52.74 -29.00 -3.79
C SER A 630 -52.16 -29.21 -2.37
N GLN A 631 -52.32 -28.19 -1.51
CA GLN A 631 -52.40 -28.09 -0.02
C GLN A 631 -51.90 -29.20 0.96
N TYR A 632 -51.46 -28.72 2.14
CA TYR A 632 -50.89 -29.41 3.33
C TYR A 632 -51.83 -30.40 4.06
N PRO A 633 -51.30 -31.24 4.99
CA PRO A 633 -51.26 -30.86 6.42
C PRO A 633 -49.99 -31.24 7.23
N THR A 634 -49.93 -30.72 8.46
CA THR A 634 -48.91 -30.81 9.54
C THR A 634 -48.69 -32.18 10.19
N GLU A 635 -47.45 -32.47 10.66
CA GLU A 635 -47.13 -32.70 12.10
C GLU A 635 -45.61 -32.90 12.39
N PHE A 636 -45.21 -32.76 13.66
CA PHE A 636 -43.84 -32.92 14.18
C PHE A 636 -43.51 -34.37 14.56
N PRO A 637 -42.20 -34.71 14.66
CA PRO A 637 -41.77 -35.51 15.82
C PRO A 637 -40.54 -34.95 16.53
N THR A 638 -40.58 -35.00 17.87
CA THR A 638 -39.48 -34.65 18.77
C THR A 638 -38.66 -35.87 19.19
N VAL A 639 -37.32 -35.84 19.04
CA VAL A 639 -36.40 -36.55 19.97
C VAL A 639 -35.01 -35.90 20.01
N SER A 640 -34.36 -36.02 21.17
CA SER A 640 -33.06 -35.43 21.52
C SER A 640 -31.87 -36.39 21.26
N PRO A 641 -30.59 -35.98 21.43
CA PRO A 641 -29.47 -36.48 20.61
C PRO A 641 -28.75 -37.74 21.13
N SER A 642 -28.04 -38.43 20.22
CA SER A 642 -27.08 -39.49 20.55
C SER A 642 -25.64 -38.98 20.73
N THR A 643 -24.86 -39.65 21.57
CA THR A 643 -23.56 -39.18 22.06
C THR A 643 -22.33 -39.65 21.27
N HIS A 644 -21.55 -38.68 20.79
CA HIS A 644 -20.10 -38.75 20.48
C HIS A 644 -19.62 -39.62 19.28
N PRO A 645 -18.41 -39.34 18.73
CA PRO A 645 -18.12 -39.54 17.31
C PRO A 645 -17.19 -40.71 16.98
N THR A 646 -17.15 -41.08 15.70
CA THR A 646 -16.04 -41.86 15.11
C THR A 646 -15.44 -41.11 13.92
N MET A 647 -14.13 -40.91 13.96
CA MET A 647 -13.35 -40.36 12.85
C MET A 647 -12.92 -41.47 11.89
N THR A 648 -13.00 -41.23 10.58
CA THR A 648 -11.83 -41.32 9.67
C THR A 648 -12.21 -40.82 8.26
N PRO A 649 -11.30 -40.11 7.56
CA PRO A 649 -11.57 -39.59 6.22
C PRO A 649 -11.19 -40.61 5.14
N THR A 650 -11.97 -40.67 4.06
CA THR A 650 -11.54 -41.27 2.79
C THR A 650 -11.58 -40.21 1.69
N MET A 651 -10.42 -39.92 1.10
CA MET A 651 -10.34 -39.12 -0.12
C MET A 651 -10.62 -39.99 -1.35
N SER A 652 -11.31 -39.44 -2.33
CA SER A 652 -11.26 -39.90 -3.72
C SER A 652 -11.53 -38.71 -4.64
N PRO A 653 -10.55 -38.23 -5.41
CA PRO A 653 -10.74 -37.12 -6.33
C PRO A 653 -11.20 -37.58 -7.72
N THR A 654 -11.68 -36.59 -8.49
CA THR A 654 -11.83 -36.50 -9.96
C THR A 654 -13.24 -36.63 -10.56
N ARG A 655 -13.68 -35.51 -11.16
CA ARG A 655 -14.34 -35.50 -12.47
C ARG A 655 -13.47 -34.67 -13.42
N GLN A 656 -13.37 -35.11 -14.67
CA GLN A 656 -12.44 -34.58 -15.66
C GLN A 656 -12.88 -33.20 -16.20
N PRO A 657 -11.92 -32.30 -16.52
CA PRO A 657 -12.14 -31.26 -17.51
C PRO A 657 -11.91 -31.83 -18.92
N THR A 658 -12.93 -31.82 -19.77
CA THR A 658 -12.79 -32.09 -21.21
C THR A 658 -12.33 -30.84 -21.94
N ASN A 659 -11.16 -30.88 -22.59
CA ASN A 659 -10.78 -29.93 -23.64
C ASN A 659 -9.98 -30.64 -24.74
N LEU A 660 -10.26 -30.28 -25.99
CA LEU A 660 -9.69 -30.91 -27.19
C LEU A 660 -8.21 -30.55 -27.39
N PRO A 661 -7.37 -31.46 -27.92
CA PRO A 661 -5.96 -31.17 -28.22
C PRO A 661 -5.78 -30.44 -29.56
N THR A 662 -4.93 -29.42 -29.58
CA THR A 662 -4.38 -28.80 -30.80
C THR A 662 -3.17 -29.59 -31.36
N PRO A 663 -2.83 -29.46 -32.66
CA PRO A 663 -1.87 -30.35 -33.31
C PRO A 663 -0.39 -30.11 -32.95
N LYS A 664 0.35 -31.21 -33.05
CA LYS A 664 1.76 -31.45 -32.72
C LYS A 664 2.79 -30.63 -33.54
N PRO A 665 3.86 -30.08 -32.92
CA PRO A 665 5.04 -29.59 -33.63
C PRO A 665 5.97 -30.72 -34.13
N THR A 666 6.60 -30.52 -35.28
CA THR A 666 7.41 -31.53 -35.97
C THR A 666 8.90 -31.48 -35.58
N THR A 667 9.43 -32.63 -35.16
CA THR A 667 10.81 -33.13 -35.38
C THR A 667 12.01 -32.16 -35.36
N ALA A 668 12.82 -32.25 -34.31
CA ALA A 668 14.27 -32.16 -34.39
C ALA A 668 14.91 -33.26 -33.51
N THR A 669 15.89 -34.00 -34.02
CA THR A 669 16.48 -35.18 -33.38
C THR A 669 17.66 -34.85 -32.46
N PRO A 670 17.68 -35.30 -31.19
CA PRO A 670 18.86 -35.23 -30.34
C PRO A 670 19.70 -36.52 -30.45
N THR A 671 20.97 -36.39 -30.85
CA THR A 671 21.94 -37.50 -30.86
C THR A 671 22.86 -37.48 -29.63
N ARG A 672 23.22 -38.69 -29.18
CA ARG A 672 24.27 -39.08 -28.20
C ARG A 672 23.87 -39.16 -26.72
N SER A 673 23.99 -40.38 -26.21
CA SER A 673 23.74 -40.80 -24.82
C SER A 673 24.91 -40.47 -23.86
N PRO A 674 24.63 -40.23 -22.56
CA PRO A 674 25.62 -40.31 -21.50
C PRO A 674 25.48 -41.60 -20.66
N THR A 675 26.55 -42.37 -20.53
CA THR A 675 26.64 -43.55 -19.65
C THR A 675 27.35 -43.25 -18.33
N ARG A 676 26.66 -43.37 -17.18
CA ARG A 676 27.20 -43.94 -15.92
C ARG A 676 26.12 -44.09 -14.84
N LEU A 677 26.22 -45.13 -14.01
CA LEU A 677 25.31 -45.40 -12.89
C LEU A 677 25.62 -44.50 -11.66
N PRO A 678 24.61 -44.20 -10.81
CA PRO A 678 24.82 -43.62 -9.48
C PRO A 678 25.04 -44.68 -8.39
N THR A 679 25.90 -44.37 -7.41
CA THR A 679 26.14 -45.17 -6.19
C THR A 679 25.33 -44.69 -4.97
N PRO A 680 25.09 -45.52 -3.94
CA PRO A 680 24.07 -45.26 -2.90
C PRO A 680 24.54 -44.47 -1.65
N LYS A 681 23.54 -44.04 -0.87
CA LYS A 681 23.57 -43.15 0.32
C LYS A 681 24.61 -43.47 1.43
N PRO A 682 25.10 -42.45 2.16
CA PRO A 682 25.80 -42.61 3.44
C PRO A 682 24.85 -42.76 4.64
N THR A 683 25.26 -43.51 5.68
CA THR A 683 24.50 -43.78 6.91
C THR A 683 25.08 -43.09 8.16
N LYS A 684 24.22 -42.81 9.14
CA LYS A 684 24.56 -42.15 10.43
C LYS A 684 25.47 -43.02 11.31
N ARG A 685 26.39 -42.40 12.05
CA ARG A 685 26.93 -42.93 13.33
C ARG A 685 27.15 -41.84 14.37
N VAL A 686 26.91 -42.21 15.63
CA VAL A 686 27.09 -41.43 16.87
C VAL A 686 28.21 -42.07 17.68
N PRO A 687 29.00 -41.29 18.45
CA PRO A 687 29.73 -41.83 19.60
C PRO A 687 29.36 -41.11 20.93
N THR A 688 29.28 -41.88 22.02
CA THR A 688 29.13 -41.34 23.39
C THR A 688 30.08 -42.02 24.39
N ARG A 689 30.35 -41.31 25.51
CA ARG A 689 30.98 -41.72 26.80
C ARG A 689 32.50 -41.51 27.02
N LYS A 690 32.79 -40.92 28.19
CA LYS A 690 34.06 -40.82 28.99
C LYS A 690 34.08 -41.98 30.06
N PRO A 691 35.04 -42.17 31.04
CA PRO A 691 36.05 -41.25 31.62
C PRO A 691 37.40 -41.79 32.25
N THR A 692 38.18 -40.89 32.90
CA THR A 692 39.22 -41.06 34.00
C THR A 692 40.58 -41.77 33.70
N ARG A 693 41.80 -41.29 34.09
CA ARG A 693 42.36 -40.82 35.41
C ARG A 693 43.77 -40.14 35.25
N LYS A 694 44.37 -39.54 36.30
CA LYS A 694 45.77 -38.97 36.40
C LYS A 694 46.72 -39.84 37.26
N PRO A 695 48.08 -39.71 37.19
CA PRO A 695 48.85 -38.99 38.23
C PRO A 695 50.17 -38.25 37.79
N THR A 696 50.87 -37.64 38.77
CA THR A 696 52.10 -36.77 38.77
C THR A 696 53.44 -37.55 38.57
N VAL A 697 54.69 -37.01 38.44
CA VAL A 697 55.57 -36.21 39.37
C VAL A 697 56.78 -35.54 38.61
N LYS A 698 57.53 -34.62 39.27
CA LYS A 698 58.76 -33.83 38.89
C LYS A 698 60.10 -34.62 39.04
N PRO A 699 61.35 -34.15 38.70
CA PRO A 699 62.08 -33.06 39.43
C PRO A 699 63.25 -32.24 38.74
N THR A 700 63.63 -31.08 39.33
CA THR A 700 64.98 -30.43 39.52
C THR A 700 66.04 -30.22 38.38
N THR A 701 66.97 -29.23 38.31
CA THR A 701 67.31 -27.94 39.01
C THR A 701 68.43 -27.14 38.27
N ASN A 702 68.60 -25.83 38.62
CA ASN A 702 69.83 -24.98 38.70
C ASN A 702 70.04 -23.75 37.76
N ALA A 703 70.14 -22.58 38.43
CA ALA A 703 71.04 -21.40 38.28
C ALA A 703 71.33 -20.77 36.89
N ALA A 704 71.63 -19.48 36.71
CA ALA A 704 71.47 -18.19 37.42
C ALA A 704 71.92 -17.11 36.38
N GLY A 705 71.52 -15.85 36.29
CA GLY A 705 70.83 -14.89 37.15
C GLY A 705 71.40 -13.48 36.84
N LYS A 706 70.56 -12.44 36.72
CA LYS A 706 70.89 -11.03 37.08
C LYS A 706 69.66 -10.12 36.91
N LYS A 707 69.42 -9.27 37.92
CA LYS A 707 68.52 -8.11 37.87
C LYS A 707 69.34 -6.86 37.49
N ARG A 708 68.71 -5.85 36.88
CA ARG A 708 68.46 -4.57 37.59
C ARG A 708 67.45 -3.68 36.85
N LYS A 709 66.65 -2.94 37.62
CA LYS A 709 65.96 -1.73 37.19
C LYS A 709 66.97 -0.58 37.08
N GLN A 710 66.71 0.36 36.17
CA GLN A 710 66.25 1.69 36.56
C GLN A 710 64.95 1.98 35.80
#